data_AF-A0A7V3AFR8-F1
#
_entry.id   AF-A0A7V3AFR8-F1
#
_cell.length_a   1.000
_cell.length_b   1.000
_cell.length_c   1.000
_cell.angle_alpha   90.00
_cell.angle_beta   90.00
_cell.angle_gamma   90.00
#
_symmetry.space_group_name_H-M   'P 1'
#
loop_
_entity.id
_entity.type
_entity.pdbx_description
1 polymer ?
#
loop_
_entity_poly.entity_id
_entity_poly.type
_entity_poly.pdbx_seq_one_letter_code
_entity_poly.pdbx_strand_id
1 'polypeptide(L)'
;MSVDIEKIAAEQAPLVAKELLDAAKRGGTEADFRREAARILEQAGAAAQLTIVPRDEFSVARGRVDSVYNRLVLEYKRPGVIRETNEGRTNQDVIQQVKDYILDVAKRERREAQRLAGVATDGFYYIFVRRVGEGWSVDEPLPVNAATTERFLRLLFSLSFGVALVPENLVEDFGPKTLRAQRAVRALYTALHGSKHPLVLKLFDQWRLFFSEATDYKEWAERIESKDEFRTFVKGMGLDPRYAEAPKVFFALHTYYALLIKLVASLAAARFAGSASAPLAGLVGKEGEQLKEAFSNLERGGLFREYGIRNFLEGDFFGWYLAAWDHDIEEAVAKLVQRLAEYDPGTLELAPENARDLLKKLYHYLLPREIRHDLGEYYTPDWLAERLVIQTLGQTDLGNPEKRVLDPACGSGTFLVILIKYIKQRVADRKLKPAEALEATLRNVIGFDLNPLAVIAARTNYLLALGDLLKARKGDIDIPVYQADSVLTPSQGTDLFTGGVYPLKTSVGEFRVPAAFAERERMDALANTLDESVETGVGEEAFLARLKKTVALSAKEWEDAERELKSLYGRLRELHEQGLNGVWARIIKNAFAPLFIEPCHYVVGNPPWVNWESLPDDYRHQTIPLWQHYGLFPHGGMDTILGKGKKDIAMLMTYVAADRYLRDGGKLGFVLPQNLFKTSGAGQGFRRFLLPKDKPFGPVIVEDMVELNPFEGATNRTAVAVFGKGKDTSYPVVYQYWKKRQSGRGSAIAFDTPYEEVTSEKITFRSWHAEPVDKKDPTSAWITARRRALKALHNVLGQSPYAAHEGSNSGGANGVYWLEIAGTRPGNLAIVSNLTEGAKREVSRTQAAIETHLLFPLLRGRDVGKWCATPSAYILMAQDPETRRGVATKVMENQYPNPDYSS
;
A
#
# COMPACT_ATOMS: atom_id res chain seq x y z
N MET A 1 -6.49 -24.26 29.69
CA MET A 1 -5.36 -23.67 30.44
C MET A 1 -4.27 -23.37 29.43
N SER A 2 -4.03 -22.10 29.10
CA SER A 2 -2.96 -21.73 28.17
C SER A 2 -1.63 -21.78 28.92
N VAL A 3 -0.71 -22.62 28.45
CA VAL A 3 0.67 -22.64 28.93
C VAL A 3 1.33 -21.34 28.50
N ASP A 4 1.88 -20.57 29.45
CA ASP A 4 2.66 -19.36 29.14
C ASP A 4 4.05 -19.76 28.65
N ILE A 5 4.13 -20.10 27.36
CA ILE A 5 5.32 -20.60 26.67
C ILE A 5 6.52 -19.65 26.86
N GLU A 6 6.28 -18.34 26.95
CA GLU A 6 7.34 -17.36 27.06
C GLU A 6 7.94 -17.29 28.44
N LYS A 7 7.08 -17.28 29.46
CA LYS A 7 7.53 -17.35 30.84
C LYS A 7 8.36 -18.61 31.06
N ILE A 8 7.91 -19.73 30.52
CA ILE A 8 8.64 -20.99 30.65
C ILE A 8 9.95 -20.97 29.85
N ALA A 9 9.96 -20.43 28.62
CA ALA A 9 11.20 -20.27 27.87
C ALA A 9 12.21 -19.39 28.62
N ALA A 10 11.78 -18.27 29.22
CA ALA A 10 12.62 -17.38 30.01
C ALA A 10 13.13 -18.05 31.30
N GLU A 11 12.27 -18.82 31.99
CA GLU A 11 12.65 -19.57 33.20
C GLU A 11 13.63 -20.71 32.90
N GLN A 12 13.47 -21.41 31.77
CA GLN A 12 14.32 -22.52 31.38
C GLN A 12 15.64 -22.08 30.73
N ALA A 13 15.68 -20.90 30.10
CA ALA A 13 16.83 -20.47 29.31
C ALA A 13 18.17 -20.43 30.06
N PRO A 14 18.27 -19.96 31.32
CA PRO A 14 19.53 -19.99 32.06
C PRO A 14 20.05 -21.41 32.30
N LEU A 15 19.14 -22.36 32.57
CA LEU A 15 19.48 -23.75 32.80
C LEU A 15 19.92 -24.43 31.50
N VAL A 16 19.12 -24.30 30.43
CA VAL A 16 19.42 -24.89 29.12
C VAL A 16 20.72 -24.32 28.54
N ALA A 17 20.96 -23.01 28.66
CA ALA A 17 22.20 -22.40 28.19
C ALA A 17 23.41 -22.99 28.90
N LYS A 18 23.32 -23.16 30.23
CA LYS A 18 24.39 -23.77 31.03
C LYS A 18 24.63 -25.22 30.62
N GLU A 19 23.57 -26.02 30.49
CA GLU A 19 23.70 -27.44 30.14
C GLU A 19 24.23 -27.66 28.73
N LEU A 20 23.83 -26.84 27.75
CA LEU A 20 24.37 -26.87 26.39
C LEU A 20 25.86 -26.48 26.37
N LEU A 21 26.25 -25.44 27.11
CA LEU A 21 27.66 -25.06 27.25
C LEU A 21 28.49 -26.16 27.93
N ASP A 22 27.95 -26.80 28.97
CA ASP A 22 28.63 -27.88 29.69
C ASP A 22 28.72 -29.15 28.82
N ALA A 23 27.72 -29.42 27.98
CA ALA A 23 27.80 -30.46 26.95
C ALA A 23 28.87 -30.15 25.89
N ALA A 24 28.94 -28.91 25.42
CA ALA A 24 29.94 -28.48 24.45
C ALA A 24 31.38 -28.52 25.01
N LYS A 25 31.59 -28.09 26.25
CA LYS A 25 32.89 -28.11 26.95
C LYS A 25 33.41 -29.51 27.24
N ARG A 26 32.54 -30.49 27.44
CA ARG A 26 32.93 -31.91 27.55
C ARG A 26 33.61 -32.43 26.27
N GLY A 27 33.41 -31.74 25.14
CA GLY A 27 33.93 -32.15 23.84
C GLY A 27 33.26 -33.42 23.33
N GLY A 28 33.80 -33.97 22.24
CA GLY A 28 33.27 -35.20 21.62
C GLY A 28 33.02 -35.07 20.13
N THR A 29 32.27 -36.03 19.58
CA THR A 29 31.80 -36.00 18.20
C THR A 29 30.51 -35.18 18.08
N GLU A 30 30.12 -34.84 16.85
CA GLU A 30 28.84 -34.18 16.56
C GLU A 30 27.65 -35.00 17.07
N ALA A 31 27.70 -36.33 16.92
CA ALA A 31 26.66 -37.25 17.39
C ALA A 31 26.53 -37.27 18.92
N ASP A 32 27.66 -37.14 19.65
CA ASP A 32 27.65 -37.09 21.11
C ASP A 32 26.99 -35.81 21.61
N PHE A 33 27.35 -34.67 21.00
CA PHE A 33 26.74 -33.39 21.32
C PHE A 33 25.25 -33.36 20.97
N ARG A 34 24.87 -33.81 19.76
CA ARG A 34 23.47 -33.89 19.30
C ARG A 34 22.59 -34.65 20.29
N ARG A 35 23.04 -35.82 20.75
CA ARG A 35 22.29 -36.66 21.70
C ARG A 35 22.08 -35.97 23.04
N GLU A 36 23.11 -35.33 23.59
CA GLU A 36 23.00 -34.64 24.86
C GLU A 36 22.15 -33.37 24.74
N ALA A 37 22.33 -32.61 23.67
CA ALA A 37 21.52 -31.43 23.38
C ALA A 37 20.04 -31.80 23.20
N ALA A 38 19.73 -32.85 22.43
CA ALA A 38 18.34 -33.32 22.26
C ALA A 38 17.68 -33.68 23.59
N ARG A 39 18.41 -34.36 24.50
CA ARG A 39 17.93 -34.69 25.85
C ARG A 39 17.63 -33.44 26.68
N ILE A 40 18.50 -32.43 26.62
CA ILE A 40 18.30 -31.14 27.31
C ILE A 40 17.03 -30.44 26.78
N LEU A 41 16.83 -30.45 25.45
CA LEU A 41 15.67 -29.82 24.83
C LEU A 41 14.36 -30.57 25.11
N GLU A 42 14.39 -31.89 25.18
CA GLU A 42 13.24 -32.71 25.57
C GLU A 42 12.83 -32.41 27.02
N GLN A 43 13.80 -32.26 27.94
CA GLN A 43 13.54 -31.88 29.33
C GLN A 43 12.95 -30.47 29.44
N ALA A 44 13.48 -29.51 28.67
CA ALA A 44 12.94 -28.16 28.60
C ALA A 44 11.50 -28.15 28.04
N GLY A 45 11.22 -28.99 27.04
CA GLY A 45 9.88 -29.20 26.48
C GLY A 45 8.91 -29.80 27.49
N ALA A 46 9.32 -30.83 28.23
CA ALA A 46 8.52 -31.45 29.27
C ALA A 46 8.17 -30.47 30.40
N ALA A 47 9.11 -29.60 30.78
CA ALA A 47 8.85 -28.50 31.72
C ALA A 47 7.81 -27.50 31.21
N ALA A 48 7.72 -27.34 29.88
CA ALA A 48 6.68 -26.56 29.21
C ALA A 48 5.37 -27.33 28.97
N GLN A 49 5.21 -28.56 29.48
CA GLN A 49 4.10 -29.46 29.14
C GLN A 49 3.96 -29.70 27.62
N LEU A 50 5.06 -29.52 26.88
CA LEU A 50 5.14 -29.72 25.44
C LEU A 50 5.74 -31.10 25.16
N THR A 51 5.05 -31.88 24.33
CA THR A 51 5.65 -33.09 23.75
C THR A 51 6.46 -32.68 22.53
N ILE A 52 7.73 -32.35 22.75
CA ILE A 52 8.67 -32.03 21.67
C ILE A 52 9.22 -33.35 21.12
N VAL A 53 8.62 -33.86 20.06
CA VAL A 53 9.08 -35.09 19.39
C VAL A 53 9.94 -34.72 18.19
N PRO A 54 11.28 -34.84 18.28
CA PRO A 54 12.14 -34.67 17.10
C PRO A 54 11.86 -35.76 16.06
N ARG A 55 11.94 -35.39 14.79
CA ARG A 55 12.16 -36.36 13.70
C ARG A 55 13.63 -36.37 13.38
N ASP A 56 14.36 -37.28 14.01
CA ASP A 56 15.80 -37.41 13.83
C ASP A 56 16.17 -38.09 12.51
N GLU A 57 17.33 -37.71 11.97
CA GLU A 57 17.89 -38.24 10.71
C GLU A 57 16.90 -38.16 9.54
N PHE A 58 16.16 -37.05 9.45
CA PHE A 58 15.12 -36.85 8.48
C PHE A 58 15.71 -36.80 7.06
N SER A 59 15.50 -37.88 6.31
CA SER A 59 16.09 -38.04 4.98
C SER A 59 15.52 -37.04 3.96
N VAL A 60 16.39 -36.33 3.28
CA VAL A 60 16.06 -35.29 2.29
C VAL A 60 16.83 -35.53 1.00
N ALA A 61 16.47 -34.83 -0.08
CA ALA A 61 17.05 -35.07 -1.39
C ALA A 61 18.58 -34.88 -1.43
N ARG A 62 19.11 -33.96 -0.62
CA ARG A 62 20.54 -33.62 -0.55
C ARG A 62 21.27 -34.14 0.70
N GLY A 63 20.63 -34.98 1.53
CA GLY A 63 21.27 -35.51 2.74
C GLY A 63 20.30 -36.00 3.82
N ARG A 64 20.71 -35.90 5.09
CA ARG A 64 19.84 -36.14 6.26
C ARG A 64 19.93 -34.94 7.17
N VAL A 65 18.79 -34.39 7.55
CA VAL A 65 18.70 -33.35 8.56
C VAL A 65 18.86 -34.00 9.93
N ASP A 66 19.65 -33.39 10.81
CA ASP A 66 19.89 -33.95 12.15
C ASP A 66 18.61 -34.12 12.95
N SER A 67 17.85 -33.03 13.15
CA SER A 67 16.56 -33.06 13.83
C SER A 67 15.59 -32.06 13.22
N VAL A 68 14.36 -32.51 12.96
CA VAL A 68 13.24 -31.62 12.59
C VAL A 68 12.20 -31.60 13.70
N TYR A 69 12.03 -30.43 14.32
CA TYR A 69 11.04 -30.17 15.36
C TYR A 69 9.85 -29.42 14.75
N ASN A 70 8.88 -30.17 14.22
CA ASN A 70 7.73 -29.66 13.47
C ASN A 70 8.12 -28.70 12.33
N ARG A 71 8.21 -27.39 12.59
CA ARG A 71 8.59 -26.34 11.63
C ARG A 71 10.01 -25.79 11.82
N LEU A 72 10.77 -26.31 12.78
CA LEU A 72 12.16 -25.94 13.04
C LEU A 72 13.11 -27.03 12.53
N VAL A 73 14.01 -26.66 11.63
CA VAL A 73 15.17 -27.45 11.21
C VAL A 73 16.32 -27.11 12.16
N LEU A 74 16.75 -28.09 12.95
CA LEU A 74 17.89 -27.93 13.87
C LEU A 74 19.06 -28.75 13.38
N GLU A 75 20.16 -28.07 13.09
CA GLU A 75 21.42 -28.66 12.66
C GLU A 75 22.44 -28.58 13.78
N TYR A 76 23.01 -29.72 14.16
CA TYR A 76 24.06 -29.75 15.18
C TYR A 76 25.42 -29.75 14.49
N LYS A 77 26.40 -29.12 15.13
CA LYS A 77 27.79 -29.20 14.72
C LYS A 77 28.65 -29.66 15.87
N ARG A 78 29.79 -30.28 15.55
CA ARG A 78 30.80 -30.59 16.54
C ARG A 78 31.16 -29.32 17.35
N PRO A 79 31.24 -29.38 18.69
CA PRO A 79 31.58 -28.22 19.51
C PRO A 79 32.86 -27.51 19.06
N GLY A 80 32.77 -26.19 18.87
CA GLY A 80 33.88 -25.32 18.46
C GLY A 80 34.07 -25.16 16.95
N VAL A 81 33.15 -25.67 16.13
CA VAL A 81 33.16 -25.51 14.67
C VAL A 81 32.66 -24.13 14.26
N ILE A 82 31.63 -23.60 14.94
CA ILE A 82 31.06 -22.30 14.59
C ILE A 82 31.97 -21.20 15.13
N ARG A 83 32.31 -20.24 14.27
CA ARG A 83 33.14 -19.07 14.61
C ARG A 83 32.28 -17.86 14.96
N GLU A 84 32.89 -16.85 15.57
CA GLU A 84 32.24 -15.59 16.00
C GLU A 84 31.67 -14.74 14.86
N THR A 85 32.06 -14.99 13.60
CA THR A 85 31.66 -14.19 12.43
C THR A 85 31.32 -15.08 11.24
N ASN A 86 30.30 -14.71 10.46
CA ASN A 86 29.90 -15.44 9.25
C ASN A 86 30.81 -15.24 8.03
N GLU A 87 31.85 -14.39 8.10
CA GLU A 87 32.76 -14.14 6.97
C GLU A 87 33.61 -15.37 6.59
N GLY A 88 33.83 -16.27 7.55
CA GLY A 88 34.63 -17.48 7.35
C GLY A 88 33.90 -18.56 6.55
N ARG A 89 34.66 -19.29 5.72
CA ARG A 89 34.15 -20.40 4.90
C ARG A 89 33.39 -21.46 5.71
N THR A 90 33.87 -21.78 6.92
CA THR A 90 33.24 -22.76 7.79
C THR A 90 31.80 -22.40 8.16
N ASN A 91 31.53 -21.14 8.55
CA ASN A 91 30.17 -20.71 8.87
C ASN A 91 29.31 -20.64 7.60
N GLN A 92 29.86 -20.20 6.48
CA GLN A 92 29.14 -20.17 5.18
C GLN A 92 28.69 -21.57 4.74
N ASP A 93 29.53 -22.60 4.93
CA ASP A 93 29.18 -23.99 4.63
C ASP A 93 28.03 -24.49 5.53
N VAL A 94 28.07 -24.18 6.84
CA VAL A 94 26.99 -24.51 7.78
C VAL A 94 25.68 -23.79 7.40
N ILE A 95 25.76 -22.50 7.10
CA ILE A 95 24.60 -21.70 6.67
C ILE A 95 24.00 -22.30 5.40
N GLN A 96 24.83 -22.63 4.41
CA GLN A 96 24.37 -23.20 3.15
C GLN A 96 23.70 -24.57 3.36
N GLN A 97 24.26 -25.40 4.24
CA GLN A 97 23.68 -26.69 4.61
C GLN A 97 22.26 -26.52 5.20
N VAL A 98 22.09 -25.60 6.14
CA VAL A 98 20.76 -25.31 6.74
C VAL A 98 19.79 -24.78 5.69
N LYS A 99 20.23 -23.91 4.77
CA LYS A 99 19.41 -23.42 3.65
C LYS A 99 18.90 -24.56 2.77
N ASP A 100 19.79 -25.49 2.42
CA ASP A 100 19.45 -26.66 1.60
C ASP A 100 18.47 -27.59 2.32
N TYR A 101 18.65 -27.81 3.63
CA TYR A 101 17.74 -28.63 4.42
C TYR A 101 16.35 -28.03 4.56
N ILE A 102 16.25 -26.71 4.78
CA ILE A 102 14.96 -26.02 4.75
C ILE A 102 14.24 -26.23 3.41
N LEU A 103 14.95 -26.09 2.29
CA LEU A 103 14.37 -26.28 0.96
C LEU A 103 13.88 -27.71 0.71
N ASP A 104 14.66 -28.70 1.12
CA ASP A 104 14.31 -30.09 0.90
C ASP A 104 13.19 -30.57 1.84
N VAL A 105 13.19 -30.16 3.11
CA VAL A 105 12.09 -30.45 4.05
C VAL A 105 10.79 -29.84 3.51
N ALA A 106 10.83 -28.58 3.07
CA ALA A 106 9.69 -27.91 2.46
C ALA A 106 9.13 -28.69 1.27
N LYS A 107 10.01 -29.08 0.33
CA LYS A 107 9.63 -29.87 -0.84
C LYS A 107 9.02 -31.22 -0.46
N ARG A 108 9.62 -31.92 0.50
CA ARG A 108 9.17 -33.25 0.94
C ARG A 108 7.82 -33.19 1.66
N GLU A 109 7.61 -32.19 2.51
CA GLU A 109 6.36 -32.00 3.23
C GLU A 109 5.27 -31.30 2.42
N ARG A 110 5.55 -30.92 1.17
CA ARG A 110 4.67 -30.09 0.32
C ARG A 110 4.25 -28.80 1.03
N ARG A 111 5.20 -28.19 1.73
CA ARG A 111 5.06 -26.91 2.43
C ARG A 111 5.99 -25.90 1.80
N GLU A 112 5.69 -24.63 1.97
CA GLU A 112 6.59 -23.57 1.50
C GLU A 112 7.78 -23.41 2.45
N ALA A 113 8.97 -23.19 1.89
CA ALA A 113 10.20 -23.08 2.67
C ALA A 113 10.23 -21.88 3.64
N GLN A 114 9.39 -20.87 3.41
CA GLN A 114 9.21 -19.72 4.30
C GLN A 114 8.51 -20.11 5.62
N ARG A 115 7.83 -21.27 5.67
CA ARG A 115 7.17 -21.79 6.87
C ARG A 115 8.12 -22.51 7.83
N LEU A 116 9.39 -22.65 7.46
CA LEU A 116 10.41 -23.32 8.25
C LEU A 116 11.44 -22.31 8.74
N ALA A 117 11.90 -22.50 9.98
CA ALA A 117 13.08 -21.82 10.50
C ALA A 117 14.24 -22.81 10.60
N GLY A 118 15.46 -22.33 10.40
CA GLY A 118 16.68 -23.09 10.62
C GLY A 118 17.47 -22.52 11.78
N VAL A 119 18.04 -23.39 12.59
CA VAL A 119 19.04 -23.04 13.59
C VAL A 119 20.21 -24.00 13.45
N ALA A 120 21.43 -23.49 13.38
CA ALA A 120 22.63 -24.27 13.58
C ALA A 120 23.22 -23.98 14.96
N THR A 121 23.70 -25.01 15.66
CA THR A 121 24.41 -24.82 16.94
C THR A 121 25.50 -25.85 17.16
N ASP A 122 26.59 -25.41 17.78
CA ASP A 122 27.67 -26.26 18.29
C ASP A 122 27.77 -26.21 19.83
N GLY A 123 26.76 -25.62 20.47
CA GLY A 123 26.69 -25.42 21.92
C GLY A 123 27.51 -24.24 22.46
N PHE A 124 28.31 -23.57 21.62
CA PHE A 124 28.91 -22.27 21.93
C PHE A 124 28.20 -21.13 21.20
N TYR A 125 27.71 -21.36 19.98
CA TYR A 125 26.99 -20.38 19.17
C TYR A 125 25.68 -20.92 18.61
N TYR A 126 24.76 -19.99 18.31
CA TYR A 126 23.57 -20.20 17.47
C TYR A 126 23.71 -19.38 16.18
N ILE A 127 23.36 -19.96 15.04
CA ILE A 127 23.13 -19.23 13.78
C ILE A 127 21.67 -19.45 13.37
N PHE A 128 20.89 -18.37 13.28
CA PHE A 128 19.51 -18.42 12.83
C PHE A 128 19.43 -18.18 11.32
N VAL A 129 18.74 -19.06 10.60
CA VAL A 129 18.61 -19.03 9.14
C VAL A 129 17.13 -19.11 8.76
N ARG A 130 16.66 -18.21 7.90
CA ARG A 130 15.25 -18.17 7.48
C ARG A 130 15.11 -17.76 6.02
N ARG A 131 14.07 -18.25 5.37
CA ARG A 131 13.73 -17.83 4.00
C ARG A 131 12.75 -16.66 4.06
N VAL A 132 13.04 -15.57 3.34
CA VAL A 132 12.21 -14.36 3.26
C VAL A 132 11.97 -14.05 1.78
N GLY A 133 10.73 -14.17 1.31
CA GLY A 133 10.43 -14.08 -0.12
C GLY A 133 11.19 -15.14 -0.94
N GLU A 134 11.91 -14.70 -1.98
CA GLU A 134 12.83 -15.55 -2.74
C GLU A 134 14.25 -15.64 -2.11
N GLY A 135 14.57 -14.78 -1.14
CA GLY A 135 15.88 -14.65 -0.50
C GLY A 135 16.02 -15.31 0.87
N TRP A 136 17.09 -14.96 1.60
CA TRP A 136 17.43 -15.52 2.92
C TRP A 136 17.82 -14.43 3.92
N SER A 137 17.33 -14.58 5.16
CA SER A 137 17.80 -13.84 6.33
C SER A 137 18.69 -14.75 7.16
N VAL A 138 19.89 -14.27 7.53
CA VAL A 138 20.86 -15.03 8.34
C VAL A 138 21.43 -14.10 9.41
N ASP A 139 21.34 -14.52 10.66
CA ASP A 139 21.91 -13.76 11.78
C ASP A 139 23.42 -14.03 11.91
N GLU A 140 24.18 -13.05 12.40
CA GLU A 140 25.54 -13.30 12.88
C GLU A 140 25.55 -14.32 14.03
N PRO A 141 26.62 -15.09 14.23
CA PRO A 141 26.71 -16.11 15.28
C PRO A 141 26.49 -15.50 16.67
N LEU A 142 25.45 -15.96 17.35
CA LEU A 142 25.09 -15.47 18.69
C LEU A 142 25.63 -16.44 19.75
N PRO A 143 26.39 -15.97 20.75
CA PRO A 143 26.93 -16.85 21.79
C PRO A 143 25.79 -17.44 22.61
N VAL A 144 25.90 -18.71 23.00
CA VAL A 144 24.94 -19.41 23.88
C VAL A 144 25.01 -18.78 25.28
N ASN A 145 23.93 -18.12 25.68
CA ASN A 145 23.73 -17.51 26.99
C ASN A 145 22.22 -17.44 27.29
N ALA A 146 21.84 -17.00 28.50
CA ALA A 146 20.43 -16.97 28.89
C ALA A 146 19.53 -16.22 27.89
N ALA A 147 19.95 -15.05 27.37
CA ALA A 147 19.11 -14.26 26.47
C ALA A 147 18.99 -14.89 25.06
N THR A 148 20.08 -15.43 24.51
CA THR A 148 20.08 -16.05 23.18
C THR A 148 19.43 -17.43 23.20
N THR A 149 19.61 -18.18 24.28
CA THR A 149 18.91 -19.46 24.51
C THR A 149 17.43 -19.22 24.76
N GLU A 150 17.03 -18.15 25.43
CA GLU A 150 15.61 -17.77 25.54
C GLU A 150 15.00 -17.55 24.16
N ARG A 151 15.67 -16.81 23.27
CA ARG A 151 15.23 -16.63 21.88
C ARG A 151 15.10 -17.96 21.15
N PHE A 152 16.06 -18.86 21.32
CA PHE A 152 16.03 -20.20 20.72
C PHE A 152 14.88 -21.05 21.27
N LEU A 153 14.66 -21.09 22.59
CA LEU A 153 13.58 -21.85 23.21
C LEU A 153 12.21 -21.29 22.85
N ARG A 154 12.06 -19.96 22.80
CA ARG A 154 10.85 -19.31 22.28
C ARG A 154 10.54 -19.80 20.87
N LEU A 155 11.55 -19.83 19.99
CA LEU A 155 11.41 -20.32 18.62
C LEU A 155 11.04 -21.81 18.56
N LEU A 156 11.70 -22.66 19.37
CA LEU A 156 11.45 -24.10 19.43
C LEU A 156 10.03 -24.39 19.92
N PHE A 157 9.61 -23.74 21.00
CA PHE A 157 8.29 -23.95 21.60
C PHE A 157 7.17 -23.39 20.74
N SER A 158 7.32 -22.17 20.20
CA SER A 158 6.33 -21.55 19.32
C SER A 158 6.13 -22.34 18.02
N LEU A 159 7.21 -22.86 17.42
CA LEU A 159 7.10 -23.65 16.19
C LEU A 159 6.60 -25.07 16.43
N SER A 160 6.55 -25.50 17.70
CA SER A 160 5.98 -26.78 18.11
C SER A 160 4.48 -26.71 18.42
N PHE A 161 3.85 -25.52 18.48
CA PHE A 161 2.44 -25.33 18.84
C PHE A 161 1.71 -24.33 17.92
N GLY A 162 0.44 -24.60 17.56
CA GLY A 162 -0.41 -23.67 16.79
C GLY A 162 -0.02 -23.47 15.31
N VAL A 163 -0.85 -22.71 14.58
CA VAL A 163 -0.58 -22.31 13.19
C VAL A 163 0.17 -20.98 13.21
N ALA A 164 1.38 -20.93 12.62
CA ALA A 164 2.12 -19.67 12.51
C ALA A 164 1.30 -18.58 11.78
N LEU A 165 1.27 -17.38 12.35
CA LEU A 165 0.63 -16.19 11.80
C LEU A 165 1.54 -15.52 10.76
N VAL A 166 1.67 -16.22 9.62
CA VAL A 166 2.42 -15.79 8.44
C VAL A 166 1.48 -15.66 7.24
N PRO A 167 1.78 -14.77 6.28
CA PRO A 167 0.89 -14.48 5.16
C PRO A 167 0.45 -15.73 4.39
N GLU A 168 1.36 -16.68 4.20
CA GLU A 168 1.14 -17.90 3.43
C GLU A 168 0.07 -18.81 4.07
N ASN A 169 0.05 -18.90 5.42
CA ASN A 169 -0.97 -19.66 6.14
C ASN A 169 -2.32 -18.93 6.09
N LEU A 170 -2.31 -17.61 6.29
CA LEU A 170 -3.53 -16.81 6.20
C LEU A 170 -4.16 -16.89 4.81
N VAL A 171 -3.36 -16.93 3.75
CA VAL A 171 -3.85 -17.05 2.37
C VAL A 171 -4.42 -18.44 2.10
N GLU A 172 -3.76 -19.49 2.59
CA GLU A 172 -4.27 -20.86 2.47
C GLU A 172 -5.62 -21.04 3.18
N ASP A 173 -5.83 -20.33 4.28
CA ASP A 173 -7.02 -20.44 5.11
C ASP A 173 -8.14 -19.46 4.71
N PHE A 174 -7.77 -18.21 4.42
CA PHE A 174 -8.70 -17.09 4.23
C PHE A 174 -8.64 -16.49 2.82
N GLY A 175 -7.89 -17.11 1.90
CA GLY A 175 -7.85 -16.70 0.50
C GLY A 175 -9.14 -16.99 -0.27
N PRO A 176 -9.30 -16.39 -1.47
CA PRO A 176 -10.56 -16.37 -2.22
C PRO A 176 -11.06 -17.76 -2.68
N LYS A 177 -10.15 -18.73 -2.76
CA LYS A 177 -10.43 -20.11 -3.22
C LYS A 177 -10.90 -21.03 -2.10
N THR A 178 -10.95 -20.56 -0.85
CA THR A 178 -11.35 -21.38 0.28
C THR A 178 -12.86 -21.30 0.48
N LEU A 179 -13.46 -22.41 0.91
CA LEU A 179 -14.89 -22.44 1.25
C LEU A 179 -15.24 -21.44 2.37
N ARG A 180 -14.29 -21.13 3.25
CA ARG A 180 -14.46 -20.15 4.33
C ARG A 180 -14.61 -18.73 3.78
N ALA A 181 -13.69 -18.30 2.90
CA ALA A 181 -13.78 -16.99 2.27
C ALA A 181 -15.02 -16.87 1.37
N GLN A 182 -15.30 -17.88 0.54
CA GLN A 182 -16.47 -17.92 -0.33
C GLN A 182 -17.78 -17.78 0.47
N ARG A 183 -17.94 -18.54 1.56
CA ARG A 183 -19.13 -18.46 2.41
C ARG A 183 -19.27 -17.09 3.07
N ALA A 184 -18.18 -16.55 3.62
CA ALA A 184 -18.21 -15.25 4.28
C ALA A 184 -18.53 -14.11 3.30
N VAL A 185 -17.84 -14.04 2.15
CA VAL A 185 -18.09 -13.02 1.13
C VAL A 185 -19.50 -13.15 0.56
N ARG A 186 -19.99 -14.39 0.34
CA ARG A 186 -21.36 -14.63 -0.12
C ARG A 186 -22.41 -14.20 0.91
N ALA A 187 -22.22 -14.53 2.18
CA ALA A 187 -23.13 -14.12 3.26
C ALA A 187 -23.22 -12.58 3.32
N LEU A 188 -22.06 -11.91 3.33
CA LEU A 188 -21.99 -10.45 3.29
C LEU A 188 -22.66 -9.88 2.02
N TYR A 189 -22.37 -10.42 0.84
CA TYR A 189 -22.98 -9.93 -0.39
C TYR A 189 -24.50 -10.08 -0.39
N THR A 190 -25.02 -11.25 0.01
CA THR A 190 -26.47 -11.51 0.09
C THR A 190 -27.15 -10.58 1.08
N ALA A 191 -26.56 -10.42 2.28
CA ALA A 191 -27.07 -9.51 3.29
C ALA A 191 -27.08 -8.05 2.80
N LEU A 192 -26.01 -7.59 2.16
CA LEU A 192 -25.94 -6.26 1.56
C LEU A 192 -26.99 -6.07 0.45
N HIS A 193 -27.11 -7.04 -0.44
CA HIS A 193 -28.01 -6.97 -1.59
C HIS A 193 -29.49 -6.97 -1.18
N GLY A 194 -29.84 -7.75 -0.15
CA GLY A 194 -31.21 -7.84 0.38
C GLY A 194 -31.57 -6.79 1.45
N SER A 195 -30.58 -6.08 1.99
CA SER A 195 -30.81 -5.16 3.12
C SER A 195 -31.61 -3.93 2.70
N LYS A 196 -32.64 -3.63 3.51
CA LYS A 196 -33.37 -2.35 3.49
C LYS A 196 -33.02 -1.48 4.70
N HIS A 197 -32.03 -1.90 5.49
CA HIS A 197 -31.65 -1.20 6.71
C HIS A 197 -30.99 0.14 6.35
N PRO A 198 -31.49 1.29 6.84
CA PRO A 198 -30.98 2.61 6.47
C PRO A 198 -29.47 2.78 6.70
N LEU A 199 -28.96 2.30 7.84
CA LEU A 199 -27.52 2.33 8.16
C LEU A 199 -26.68 1.61 7.11
N VAL A 200 -27.07 0.40 6.71
CA VAL A 200 -26.31 -0.40 5.73
C VAL A 200 -26.21 0.34 4.41
N LEU A 201 -27.33 0.91 3.93
CA LEU A 201 -27.36 1.68 2.69
C LEU A 201 -26.50 2.95 2.78
N LYS A 202 -26.56 3.69 3.90
CA LYS A 202 -25.79 4.91 4.10
C LYS A 202 -24.29 4.69 4.26
N LEU A 203 -23.87 3.59 4.90
CA LEU A 203 -22.47 3.20 5.00
C LEU A 203 -21.94 2.72 3.65
N PHE A 204 -22.74 2.00 2.86
CA PHE A 204 -22.40 1.68 1.47
C PHE A 204 -22.27 2.93 0.59
N ASP A 205 -23.20 3.88 0.71
CA ASP A 205 -23.11 5.17 0.00
C ASP A 205 -21.89 5.99 0.44
N GLN A 206 -21.52 5.96 1.72
CA GLN A 206 -20.32 6.63 2.23
C GLN A 206 -19.04 5.98 1.71
N TRP A 207 -18.98 4.64 1.69
CA TRP A 207 -17.89 3.91 1.06
C TRP A 207 -17.78 4.27 -0.43
N ARG A 208 -18.92 4.32 -1.13
CA ARG A 208 -18.98 4.74 -2.52
C ARG A 208 -18.47 6.17 -2.70
N LEU A 209 -18.80 7.10 -1.81
CA LEU A 209 -18.33 8.48 -1.89
C LEU A 209 -16.79 8.54 -1.85
N PHE A 210 -16.16 7.90 -0.85
CA PHE A 210 -14.70 7.84 -0.77
C PHE A 210 -14.06 7.12 -1.96
N PHE A 211 -14.67 6.03 -2.42
CA PHE A 211 -14.20 5.31 -3.60
C PHE A 211 -14.32 6.16 -4.88
N SER A 212 -15.40 6.93 -4.96
CA SER A 212 -15.69 7.86 -6.04
C SER A 212 -14.89 9.15 -5.96
N GLU A 213 -14.13 9.43 -4.90
CA GLU A 213 -13.15 10.53 -4.86
C GLU A 213 -11.83 10.10 -5.51
N ALA A 214 -11.55 8.79 -5.54
CA ALA A 214 -10.37 8.20 -6.14
C ALA A 214 -10.57 7.80 -7.62
N THR A 215 -11.80 7.49 -8.05
CA THR A 215 -12.10 6.95 -9.38
C THR A 215 -13.48 7.39 -9.92
N ASP A 216 -13.64 7.50 -11.24
CA ASP A 216 -14.98 7.68 -11.85
C ASP A 216 -15.81 6.40 -11.71
N TYR A 217 -16.74 6.41 -10.76
CA TYR A 217 -17.48 5.25 -10.28
C TYR A 217 -18.35 4.56 -11.34
N LYS A 218 -19.03 5.29 -12.22
CA LYS A 218 -19.98 4.70 -13.17
C LYS A 218 -19.26 4.02 -14.33
N GLU A 219 -18.35 4.73 -14.97
CA GLU A 219 -17.54 4.17 -16.05
C GLU A 219 -16.67 3.01 -15.57
N TRP A 220 -16.16 3.10 -14.34
CA TRP A 220 -15.38 2.03 -13.72
C TRP A 220 -16.19 0.74 -13.51
N ALA A 221 -17.40 0.85 -12.94
CA ALA A 221 -18.22 -0.32 -12.64
C ALA A 221 -18.62 -1.08 -13.91
N GLU A 222 -19.13 -0.36 -14.92
CA GLU A 222 -19.51 -0.95 -16.22
C GLU A 222 -18.31 -1.61 -16.91
N ARG A 223 -17.15 -0.95 -16.87
CA ARG A 223 -15.91 -1.48 -17.43
C ARG A 223 -15.49 -2.78 -16.74
N ILE A 224 -15.54 -2.85 -15.41
CA ILE A 224 -15.15 -4.05 -14.67
C ILE A 224 -16.14 -5.20 -14.89
N GLU A 225 -17.45 -4.93 -14.84
CA GLU A 225 -18.49 -5.97 -14.99
C GLU A 225 -18.46 -6.63 -16.38
N SER A 226 -17.95 -5.91 -17.39
CA SER A 226 -17.76 -6.42 -18.75
C SER A 226 -16.61 -7.44 -18.88
N LYS A 227 -15.67 -7.49 -17.93
CA LYS A 227 -14.46 -8.32 -18.01
C LYS A 227 -14.70 -9.77 -17.61
N ASP A 228 -14.13 -10.71 -18.36
CA ASP A 228 -14.20 -12.14 -18.07
C ASP A 228 -13.44 -12.52 -16.77
N GLU A 229 -12.39 -11.77 -16.44
CA GLU A 229 -11.65 -11.93 -15.18
C GLU A 229 -12.54 -11.63 -13.97
N PHE A 230 -13.36 -10.58 -14.05
CA PHE A 230 -14.31 -10.24 -12.98
C PHE A 230 -15.39 -11.32 -12.84
N ARG A 231 -15.96 -11.79 -13.95
CA ARG A 231 -16.96 -12.87 -13.94
C ARG A 231 -16.39 -14.17 -13.35
N THR A 232 -15.15 -14.50 -13.70
CA THR A 232 -14.43 -15.67 -13.17
C THR A 232 -14.17 -15.52 -11.68
N PHE A 233 -13.76 -14.33 -11.25
CA PHE A 233 -13.54 -14.01 -9.85
C PHE A 233 -14.81 -14.13 -9.00
N VAL A 234 -15.91 -13.52 -9.45
CA VAL A 234 -17.22 -13.58 -8.80
C VAL A 234 -17.71 -15.02 -8.68
N LYS A 235 -17.59 -15.81 -9.75
CA LYS A 235 -17.93 -17.24 -9.72
C LYS A 235 -17.04 -18.01 -8.74
N GLY A 236 -15.75 -17.69 -8.70
CA GLY A 236 -14.78 -18.23 -7.74
C GLY A 236 -15.09 -17.88 -6.29
N MET A 237 -15.81 -16.79 -6.04
CA MET A 237 -16.33 -16.39 -4.72
C MET A 237 -17.66 -17.04 -4.36
N GLY A 238 -18.22 -17.89 -5.23
CA GLY A 238 -19.51 -18.54 -5.00
C GLY A 238 -20.72 -17.63 -5.25
N LEU A 239 -20.55 -16.56 -6.03
CA LEU A 239 -21.60 -15.62 -6.45
C LEU A 239 -22.01 -15.89 -7.91
N ASP A 240 -23.24 -15.52 -8.30
CA ASP A 240 -23.69 -15.59 -9.70
C ASP A 240 -23.26 -14.32 -10.46
N PRO A 241 -22.37 -14.41 -11.47
CA PRO A 241 -21.88 -13.27 -12.23
C PRO A 241 -22.97 -12.47 -12.95
N ARG A 242 -24.14 -13.07 -13.22
CA ARG A 242 -25.24 -12.39 -13.94
C ARG A 242 -25.94 -11.33 -13.10
N TYR A 243 -25.86 -11.43 -11.77
CA TYR A 243 -26.54 -10.56 -10.82
C TYR A 243 -25.56 -9.86 -9.88
N ALA A 244 -24.26 -9.99 -10.13
CA ALA A 244 -23.22 -9.45 -9.29
C ALA A 244 -22.89 -8.01 -9.70
N GLU A 245 -23.37 -7.06 -8.90
CA GLU A 245 -22.99 -5.64 -9.03
C GLU A 245 -21.58 -5.47 -8.46
N ALA A 246 -20.62 -5.05 -9.29
CA ALA A 246 -19.23 -4.86 -8.91
C ALA A 246 -19.08 -4.06 -7.60
N PRO A 247 -19.71 -2.89 -7.43
CA PRO A 247 -19.58 -2.12 -6.19
C PRO A 247 -19.98 -2.88 -4.92
N LYS A 248 -21.07 -3.67 -4.98
CA LYS A 248 -21.53 -4.48 -3.85
C LYS A 248 -20.58 -5.65 -3.57
N VAL A 249 -20.03 -6.27 -4.63
CA VAL A 249 -19.00 -7.31 -4.49
C VAL A 249 -17.76 -6.76 -3.79
N PHE A 250 -17.26 -5.60 -4.22
CA PHE A 250 -16.10 -4.97 -3.59
C PHE A 250 -16.38 -4.54 -2.16
N PHE A 251 -17.55 -3.95 -1.87
CA PHE A 251 -17.89 -3.56 -0.50
C PHE A 251 -17.96 -4.78 0.44
N ALA A 252 -18.57 -5.89 -0.01
CA ALA A 252 -18.60 -7.15 0.74
C ALA A 252 -17.18 -7.73 0.94
N LEU A 253 -16.33 -7.71 -0.09
CA LEU A 253 -14.96 -8.18 -0.01
C LEU A 253 -14.07 -7.32 0.90
N HIS A 254 -14.20 -5.99 0.81
CA HIS A 254 -13.52 -5.05 1.70
C HIS A 254 -13.98 -5.22 3.14
N THR A 255 -15.27 -5.48 3.37
CA THR A 255 -15.81 -5.82 4.69
C THR A 255 -15.20 -7.10 5.23
N TYR A 256 -15.12 -8.15 4.40
CA TYR A 256 -14.46 -9.41 4.76
C TYR A 256 -12.99 -9.21 5.12
N TYR A 257 -12.24 -8.47 4.30
CA TYR A 257 -10.83 -8.19 4.55
C TYR A 257 -10.63 -7.31 5.79
N ALA A 258 -11.46 -6.28 5.99
CA ALA A 258 -11.43 -5.46 7.20
C ALA A 258 -11.68 -6.31 8.45
N LEU A 259 -12.65 -7.24 8.42
CA LEU A 259 -12.92 -8.16 9.52
C LEU A 259 -11.70 -9.02 9.86
N LEU A 260 -11.05 -9.61 8.84
CA LEU A 260 -9.82 -10.37 9.03
C LEU A 260 -8.70 -9.52 9.64
N ILE A 261 -8.49 -8.30 9.13
CA ILE A 261 -7.49 -7.38 9.67
C ILE A 261 -7.75 -7.09 11.14
N LYS A 262 -9.01 -6.80 11.53
CA LYS A 262 -9.37 -6.52 12.93
C LYS A 262 -9.10 -7.72 13.84
N LEU A 263 -9.43 -8.93 13.41
CA LEU A 263 -9.19 -10.15 14.18
C LEU A 263 -7.68 -10.42 14.32
N VAL A 264 -6.91 -10.28 13.24
CA VAL A 264 -5.44 -10.41 13.27
C VAL A 264 -4.80 -9.32 14.14
N ALA A 265 -5.27 -8.08 14.04
CA ALA A 265 -4.82 -6.97 14.87
C ALA A 265 -5.13 -7.21 16.35
N SER A 266 -6.28 -7.83 16.67
CA SER A 266 -6.63 -8.17 18.05
C SER A 266 -5.68 -9.23 18.64
N LEU A 267 -5.28 -10.23 17.84
CA LEU A 267 -4.27 -11.22 18.22
C LEU A 267 -2.92 -10.55 18.50
N ALA A 268 -2.50 -9.63 17.63
CA ALA A 268 -1.28 -8.86 17.82
C ALA A 268 -1.34 -7.95 19.05
N ALA A 269 -2.43 -7.20 19.22
CA ALA A 269 -2.63 -6.28 20.32
C ALA A 269 -2.62 -7.00 21.68
N ALA A 270 -3.34 -8.12 21.80
CA ALA A 270 -3.36 -8.91 23.03
C ALA A 270 -1.96 -9.40 23.44
N ARG A 271 -1.18 -9.84 22.45
CA ARG A 271 0.20 -10.29 22.64
C ARG A 271 1.10 -9.16 23.18
N PHE A 272 1.05 -7.97 22.59
CA PHE A 272 1.84 -6.82 23.03
C PHE A 272 1.30 -6.13 24.30
N ALA A 273 0.03 -6.37 24.63
CA ALA A 273 -0.58 -5.85 25.84
C ALA A 273 -0.10 -6.54 27.12
N GLY A 274 0.57 -7.69 27.02
CA GLY A 274 1.03 -8.51 28.15
C GLY A 274 -0.07 -9.40 28.74
N SER A 275 -1.23 -9.52 28.08
CA SER A 275 -2.29 -10.42 28.50
C SER A 275 -2.00 -11.83 28.00
N ALA A 276 -2.05 -12.83 28.90
CA ALA A 276 -1.99 -14.25 28.55
C ALA A 276 -3.29 -14.76 27.89
N SER A 277 -4.32 -13.92 27.74
CA SER A 277 -5.58 -14.31 27.12
C SER A 277 -5.43 -14.38 25.60
N ALA A 278 -5.69 -15.55 25.01
CA ALA A 278 -5.98 -15.66 23.59
C ALA A 278 -7.30 -14.91 23.31
N PRO A 279 -7.29 -13.70 22.72
CA PRO A 279 -8.45 -12.82 22.67
C PRO A 279 -9.62 -13.44 21.92
N LEU A 280 -9.31 -14.32 20.94
CA LEU A 280 -10.30 -15.03 20.16
C LEU A 280 -10.81 -16.29 20.86
N ALA A 281 -10.09 -16.87 21.82
CA ALA A 281 -10.53 -18.08 22.52
C ALA A 281 -11.82 -17.83 23.32
N GLY A 282 -12.01 -16.62 23.86
CA GLY A 282 -13.25 -16.22 24.53
C GLY A 282 -14.43 -15.98 23.58
N LEU A 283 -14.20 -15.98 22.27
CA LEU A 283 -15.24 -15.90 21.23
C LEU A 283 -15.61 -17.29 20.69
N VAL A 284 -14.71 -18.27 20.81
CA VAL A 284 -14.95 -19.65 20.34
C VAL A 284 -16.10 -20.27 21.15
N GLY A 285 -17.10 -20.80 20.44
CA GLY A 285 -18.25 -21.46 21.05
C GLY A 285 -19.38 -20.53 21.51
N LYS A 286 -19.24 -19.20 21.32
CA LYS A 286 -20.38 -18.28 21.43
C LYS A 286 -21.27 -18.41 20.19
N GLU A 287 -22.58 -18.36 20.40
CA GLU A 287 -23.60 -18.47 19.35
C GLU A 287 -24.72 -17.43 19.60
N GLY A 288 -25.50 -17.13 18.55
CA GLY A 288 -26.62 -16.20 18.60
C GLY A 288 -26.24 -14.80 19.09
N GLU A 289 -27.07 -14.24 19.97
CA GLU A 289 -26.89 -12.89 20.52
C GLU A 289 -25.57 -12.71 21.27
N GLN A 290 -25.03 -13.76 21.91
CA GLN A 290 -23.75 -13.67 22.62
C GLN A 290 -22.58 -13.42 21.64
N LEU A 291 -22.62 -14.04 20.46
CA LEU A 291 -21.61 -13.85 19.43
C LEU A 291 -21.77 -12.46 18.80
N LYS A 292 -23.00 -12.06 18.49
CA LYS A 292 -23.32 -10.74 17.93
C LYS A 292 -22.90 -9.61 18.86
N GLU A 293 -23.16 -9.72 20.17
CA GLU A 293 -22.72 -8.74 21.16
C GLU A 293 -21.18 -8.64 21.23
N ALA A 294 -20.50 -9.78 21.16
CA ALA A 294 -19.04 -9.81 21.18
C ALA A 294 -18.43 -9.14 19.93
N PHE A 295 -19.01 -9.34 18.74
CA PHE A 295 -18.62 -8.60 17.54
C PHE A 295 -19.04 -7.13 17.60
N SER A 296 -20.17 -6.79 18.24
CA SER A 296 -20.54 -5.39 18.50
C SER A 296 -19.49 -4.69 19.37
N ASN A 297 -18.97 -5.36 20.40
CA ASN A 297 -17.87 -4.85 21.22
C ASN A 297 -16.57 -4.72 20.41
N LEU A 298 -16.25 -5.70 19.55
CA LEU A 298 -15.11 -5.63 18.63
C LEU A 298 -15.21 -4.39 17.75
N GLU A 299 -16.33 -4.18 17.05
CA GLU A 299 -16.55 -3.06 16.12
C GLU A 299 -16.57 -1.69 16.81
N ARG A 300 -16.91 -1.62 18.10
CA ARG A 300 -16.79 -0.39 18.91
C ARG A 300 -15.35 -0.11 19.37
N GLY A 301 -14.44 -1.05 19.15
CA GLY A 301 -13.03 -0.98 19.55
C GLY A 301 -12.78 -1.41 21.00
N GLY A 302 -13.74 -2.10 21.63
CA GLY A 302 -13.67 -2.49 23.05
C GLY A 302 -12.40 -3.26 23.40
N LEU A 303 -12.10 -4.32 22.63
CA LEU A 303 -10.87 -5.11 22.82
C LEU A 303 -9.60 -4.26 22.72
N PHE A 304 -9.54 -3.30 21.79
CA PHE A 304 -8.35 -2.45 21.62
C PHE A 304 -8.19 -1.46 22.76
N ARG A 305 -9.30 -0.91 23.28
CA ARG A 305 -9.29 -0.02 24.45
C ARG A 305 -8.86 -0.76 25.72
N GLU A 306 -9.26 -2.01 25.90
CA GLU A 306 -8.76 -2.87 26.99
C GLU A 306 -7.23 -3.04 26.94
N TYR A 307 -6.65 -3.00 25.74
CA TYR A 307 -5.20 -3.04 25.52
C TYR A 307 -4.52 -1.66 25.56
N GLY A 308 -5.27 -0.59 25.82
CA GLY A 308 -4.77 0.79 25.86
C GLY A 308 -4.57 1.42 24.48
N ILE A 309 -5.30 0.98 23.45
CA ILE A 309 -5.27 1.55 22.10
C ILE A 309 -6.64 2.18 21.81
N ARG A 310 -6.72 3.51 21.77
CA ARG A 310 -8.03 4.19 21.78
C ARG A 310 -8.66 4.36 20.39
N ASN A 311 -7.84 4.61 19.38
CA ASN A 311 -8.30 5.05 18.06
C ASN A 311 -8.20 4.00 16.93
N PHE A 312 -7.99 2.72 17.25
CA PHE A 312 -7.77 1.69 16.22
C PHE A 312 -8.92 1.62 15.20
N LEU A 313 -10.17 1.57 15.67
CA LEU A 313 -11.40 1.57 14.84
C LEU A 313 -12.04 2.95 14.67
N GLU A 314 -11.28 4.02 14.80
CA GLU A 314 -11.80 5.38 14.60
C GLU A 314 -12.13 5.61 13.11
N GLY A 315 -13.41 5.83 12.78
CA GLY A 315 -13.88 6.08 11.41
C GLY A 315 -14.25 4.84 10.60
N ASP A 316 -14.42 3.68 11.23
CA ASP A 316 -14.71 2.41 10.55
C ASP A 316 -16.21 2.22 10.25
N PHE A 317 -16.55 1.96 8.99
CA PHE A 317 -17.92 1.68 8.54
C PHE A 317 -18.11 0.25 8.01
N PHE A 318 -17.12 -0.62 8.14
CA PHE A 318 -17.22 -2.04 7.77
C PHE A 318 -17.95 -2.89 8.83
N GLY A 319 -18.44 -2.28 9.91
CA GLY A 319 -19.28 -2.95 10.93
C GLY A 319 -20.76 -3.13 10.54
N TRP A 320 -21.16 -2.75 9.33
CA TRP A 320 -22.57 -2.74 8.88
C TRP A 320 -23.24 -4.12 8.92
N TYR A 321 -22.48 -5.22 8.83
CA TYR A 321 -23.00 -6.58 8.88
C TYR A 321 -23.71 -6.91 10.20
N LEU A 322 -23.41 -6.17 11.28
CA LEU A 322 -24.13 -6.28 12.57
C LEU A 322 -25.60 -5.82 12.47
N ALA A 323 -25.87 -4.81 11.63
CA ALA A 323 -27.23 -4.33 11.38
C ALA A 323 -28.00 -5.23 10.40
N ALA A 324 -27.28 -6.01 9.59
CA ALA A 324 -27.83 -6.99 8.67
C ALA A 324 -27.63 -8.44 9.17
N TRP A 325 -27.42 -8.64 10.48
CA TRP A 325 -27.03 -9.92 11.05
C TRP A 325 -28.09 -11.00 10.80
N ASP A 326 -27.68 -12.10 10.17
CA ASP A 326 -28.47 -13.29 9.94
C ASP A 326 -27.66 -14.56 10.27
N HIS A 327 -28.30 -15.72 10.10
CA HIS A 327 -27.67 -17.01 10.36
C HIS A 327 -26.42 -17.25 9.50
N ASP A 328 -26.42 -16.79 8.23
CA ASP A 328 -25.30 -17.01 7.32
C ASP A 328 -24.08 -16.16 7.70
N ILE A 329 -24.29 -14.92 8.13
CA ILE A 329 -23.25 -14.06 8.70
C ILE A 329 -22.71 -14.66 9.99
N GLU A 330 -23.60 -15.10 10.89
CA GLU A 330 -23.22 -15.72 12.16
C GLU A 330 -22.30 -16.93 11.95
N GLU A 331 -22.72 -17.86 11.08
CA GLU A 331 -21.95 -19.06 10.74
C GLU A 331 -20.60 -18.69 10.10
N ALA A 332 -20.59 -17.68 9.22
CA ALA A 332 -19.37 -17.21 8.58
C ALA A 332 -18.38 -16.66 9.60
N VAL A 333 -18.78 -15.73 10.48
CA VAL A 333 -17.87 -15.10 11.43
C VAL A 333 -17.41 -16.07 12.53
N ALA A 334 -18.29 -16.97 12.98
CA ALA A 334 -17.93 -18.04 13.92
C ALA A 334 -16.80 -18.92 13.37
N LYS A 335 -16.88 -19.32 12.09
CA LYS A 335 -15.84 -20.14 11.43
C LYS A 335 -14.52 -19.40 11.23
N LEU A 336 -14.58 -18.08 11.01
CA LEU A 336 -13.36 -17.26 10.95
C LEU A 336 -12.66 -17.22 12.30
N VAL A 337 -13.41 -16.95 13.37
CA VAL A 337 -12.89 -16.93 14.75
C VAL A 337 -12.34 -18.29 15.15
N GLN A 338 -13.09 -19.37 14.91
CA GLN A 338 -12.66 -20.72 15.26
C GLN A 338 -11.30 -21.04 14.65
N ARG A 339 -11.12 -20.74 13.36
CA ARG A 339 -9.84 -21.01 12.70
C ARG A 339 -8.73 -20.05 13.14
N LEU A 340 -9.01 -18.75 13.29
CA LEU A 340 -8.01 -17.79 13.74
C LEU A 340 -7.56 -18.03 15.19
N ALA A 341 -8.41 -18.62 16.03
CA ALA A 341 -8.06 -18.99 17.41
C ALA A 341 -6.98 -20.08 17.48
N GLU A 342 -6.76 -20.85 16.40
CA GLU A 342 -5.69 -21.86 16.30
C GLU A 342 -4.33 -21.24 15.95
N TYR A 343 -4.29 -19.96 15.57
CA TYR A 343 -3.05 -19.28 15.20
C TYR A 343 -2.26 -18.82 16.42
N ASP A 344 -0.94 -18.97 16.35
CA ASP A 344 -0.02 -18.47 17.37
C ASP A 344 0.48 -17.05 17.02
N PRO A 345 0.06 -16.01 17.77
CA PRO A 345 0.54 -14.65 17.57
C PRO A 345 2.03 -14.48 17.92
N GLY A 346 2.65 -15.39 18.69
CA GLY A 346 4.08 -15.34 19.04
C GLY A 346 5.01 -15.34 17.82
N THR A 347 4.54 -15.89 16.70
CA THR A 347 5.26 -15.88 15.42
C THR A 347 5.50 -14.47 14.84
N LEU A 348 4.69 -13.47 15.23
CA LEU A 348 4.86 -12.07 14.79
C LEU A 348 6.08 -11.39 15.44
N GLU A 349 6.44 -11.76 16.67
CA GLU A 349 7.65 -11.26 17.33
C GLU A 349 8.90 -11.92 16.78
N LEU A 350 8.80 -13.20 16.45
CA LEU A 350 9.92 -14.00 15.99
C LEU A 350 10.39 -13.57 14.60
N ALA A 351 9.48 -13.14 13.71
CA ALA A 351 9.78 -12.67 12.35
C ALA A 351 9.02 -11.37 12.02
N PRO A 352 9.50 -10.21 12.49
CA PRO A 352 8.85 -8.91 12.29
C PRO A 352 8.67 -8.55 10.81
N GLU A 353 9.58 -8.98 9.93
CA GLU A 353 9.44 -8.84 8.48
C GLU A 353 8.19 -9.53 7.92
N ASN A 354 7.82 -10.72 8.43
CA ASN A 354 6.60 -11.43 7.98
C ASN A 354 5.33 -10.67 8.37
N ALA A 355 5.36 -9.92 9.49
CA ALA A 355 4.25 -9.08 9.91
C ALA A 355 4.01 -7.91 8.94
N ARG A 356 5.05 -7.40 8.28
CA ARG A 356 4.95 -6.30 7.30
C ARG A 356 4.23 -6.71 6.02
N ASP A 357 4.46 -7.95 5.58
CA ASP A 357 3.89 -8.51 4.36
C ASP A 357 2.55 -9.21 4.58
N LEU A 358 2.20 -9.51 5.84
CA LEU A 358 1.01 -10.26 6.24
C LEU A 358 -0.26 -9.74 5.55
N LEU A 359 -0.53 -8.46 5.72
CA LEU A 359 -1.76 -7.84 5.24
C LEU A 359 -1.72 -7.56 3.74
N LYS A 360 -0.56 -7.12 3.21
CA LYS A 360 -0.38 -6.82 1.78
C LYS A 360 -0.59 -8.07 0.93
N LYS A 361 0.04 -9.18 1.31
CA LYS A 361 -0.15 -10.47 0.62
C LYS A 361 -1.60 -10.91 0.72
N LEU A 362 -2.20 -10.91 1.92
CA LEU A 362 -3.60 -11.29 2.08
C LEU A 362 -4.52 -10.51 1.12
N TYR A 363 -4.36 -9.19 1.00
CA TYR A 363 -5.12 -8.39 0.04
C TYR A 363 -4.83 -8.76 -1.42
N HIS A 364 -3.55 -8.91 -1.77
CA HIS A 364 -3.12 -9.31 -3.11
C HIS A 364 -3.69 -10.67 -3.55
N TYR A 365 -3.91 -11.58 -2.60
CA TYR A 365 -4.52 -12.87 -2.87
C TYR A 365 -6.05 -12.78 -2.94
N LEU A 366 -6.69 -11.93 -2.12
CA LEU A 366 -8.15 -11.74 -2.16
C LEU A 366 -8.62 -11.09 -3.46
N LEU A 367 -7.83 -10.19 -4.05
CA LEU A 367 -8.15 -9.51 -5.29
C LEU A 367 -7.18 -9.87 -6.42
N PRO A 368 -7.67 -10.44 -7.54
CA PRO A 368 -6.89 -10.65 -8.75
C PRO A 368 -6.19 -9.37 -9.20
N ARG A 369 -5.02 -9.56 -9.83
CA ARG A 369 -4.15 -8.47 -10.25
C ARG A 369 -4.83 -7.50 -11.22
N GLU A 370 -5.54 -8.05 -12.20
CA GLU A 370 -6.22 -7.30 -13.26
C GLU A 370 -7.27 -6.38 -12.64
N ILE A 371 -7.97 -6.88 -11.62
CA ILE A 371 -8.96 -6.13 -10.86
C ILE A 371 -8.29 -5.02 -10.02
N ARG A 372 -7.20 -5.33 -9.30
CA ARG A 372 -6.44 -4.31 -8.54
C ARG A 372 -5.89 -3.19 -9.42
N HIS A 373 -5.42 -3.52 -10.62
CA HIS A 373 -4.99 -2.54 -11.62
C HIS A 373 -6.13 -1.59 -12.00
N ASP A 374 -7.34 -2.10 -12.20
CA ASP A 374 -8.52 -1.29 -12.52
C ASP A 374 -9.04 -0.46 -11.35
N LEU A 375 -8.76 -0.88 -10.10
CA LEU A 375 -8.99 -0.10 -8.87
C LEU A 375 -7.97 1.03 -8.70
N GLY A 376 -6.87 1.04 -9.46
CA GLY A 376 -5.79 2.01 -9.31
C GLY A 376 -4.93 1.80 -8.05
N GLU A 377 -5.07 0.66 -7.37
CA GLU A 377 -4.40 0.37 -6.10
C GLU A 377 -3.06 -0.35 -6.31
N TYR A 378 -1.98 0.42 -6.41
CA TYR A 378 -0.62 -0.10 -6.52
C TYR A 378 0.10 0.01 -5.18
N TYR A 379 0.48 -1.14 -4.63
CA TYR A 379 1.35 -1.18 -3.45
C TYR A 379 2.78 -0.85 -3.85
N THR A 380 3.38 0.08 -3.10
CA THR A 380 4.80 0.44 -3.26
C THR A 380 5.67 -0.73 -2.81
N PRO A 381 6.58 -1.25 -3.68
CA PRO A 381 7.56 -2.26 -3.29
C PRO A 381 8.40 -1.82 -2.09
N ASP A 382 8.71 -2.74 -1.19
CA ASP A 382 9.36 -2.42 0.08
C ASP A 382 10.78 -1.88 -0.14
N TRP A 383 11.54 -2.47 -1.07
CA TRP A 383 12.86 -1.98 -1.46
C TRP A 383 12.82 -0.57 -2.07
N LEU A 384 11.74 -0.21 -2.76
CA LEU A 384 11.57 1.12 -3.37
C LEU A 384 11.28 2.16 -2.30
N ALA A 385 10.36 1.84 -1.38
CA ALA A 385 10.03 2.70 -0.26
C ALA A 385 11.25 2.88 0.67
N GLU A 386 12.01 1.81 0.92
CA GLU A 386 13.24 1.85 1.73
C GLU A 386 14.31 2.73 1.08
N ARG A 387 14.50 2.62 -0.25
CA ARG A 387 15.38 3.52 -1.00
C ARG A 387 14.98 4.98 -0.81
N LEU A 388 13.70 5.30 -0.96
CA LEU A 388 13.19 6.66 -0.86
C LEU A 388 13.41 7.25 0.54
N VAL A 389 13.13 6.49 1.59
CA VAL A 389 13.34 6.89 2.98
C VAL A 389 14.81 7.21 3.23
N ILE A 390 15.71 6.30 2.87
CA ILE A 390 17.17 6.49 3.03
C ILE A 390 17.64 7.73 2.28
N GLN A 391 17.21 7.91 1.02
CA GLN A 391 17.64 9.01 0.18
C GLN A 391 17.11 10.38 0.68
N THR A 392 15.93 10.39 1.28
CA THR A 392 15.27 11.62 1.76
C THR A 392 15.82 12.06 3.12
N LEU A 393 15.85 11.15 4.10
CA LEU A 393 16.30 11.46 5.46
C LEU A 393 17.82 11.60 5.52
N GLY A 394 18.54 10.74 4.79
CA GLY A 394 19.99 10.61 4.87
C GLY A 394 20.44 9.89 6.15
N GLN A 395 21.69 9.44 6.17
CA GLN A 395 22.21 8.58 7.24
C GLN A 395 22.17 9.21 8.64
N THR A 396 22.31 10.54 8.74
CA THR A 396 22.33 11.26 10.02
C THR A 396 20.99 11.19 10.76
N ASP A 397 19.90 11.39 10.02
CA ASP A 397 18.54 11.49 10.57
C ASP A 397 17.74 10.19 10.42
N LEU A 398 18.23 9.22 9.65
CA LEU A 398 17.63 7.89 9.51
C LEU A 398 17.47 7.21 10.88
N GLY A 399 16.24 6.79 11.18
CA GLY A 399 15.89 6.16 12.46
C GLY A 399 15.87 7.08 13.67
N ASN A 400 16.03 8.40 13.52
CA ASN A 400 15.93 9.33 14.65
C ASN A 400 14.45 9.57 15.02
N PRO A 401 13.97 9.11 16.19
CA PRO A 401 12.56 9.21 16.56
C PRO A 401 12.09 10.65 16.78
N GLU A 402 13.00 11.62 16.95
CA GLU A 402 12.65 13.05 17.09
C GLU A 402 12.37 13.74 15.75
N LYS A 403 12.62 13.08 14.62
CA LYS A 403 12.35 13.63 13.30
C LYS A 403 10.91 13.34 12.91
N ARG A 404 10.10 14.40 12.85
CA ARG A 404 8.72 14.36 12.35
C ARG A 404 8.70 14.06 10.84
N VAL A 405 8.07 12.95 10.47
CA VAL A 405 7.89 12.48 9.10
C VAL A 405 6.41 12.22 8.83
N LEU A 406 5.91 12.74 7.71
CA LEU A 406 4.54 12.52 7.23
C LEU A 406 4.55 11.73 5.92
N ASP A 407 3.64 10.76 5.82
CA ASP A 407 3.18 10.21 4.55
C ASP A 407 1.74 10.67 4.25
N PRO A 408 1.53 11.57 3.25
CA PRO A 408 0.23 12.18 2.99
C PRO A 408 -0.70 11.31 2.14
N ALA A 409 -0.26 10.13 1.68
CA ALA A 409 -1.05 9.15 0.96
C ALA A 409 -0.53 7.74 1.32
N CYS A 410 -0.67 7.38 2.60
CA CYS A 410 0.12 6.31 3.19
C CYS A 410 -0.28 4.91 2.75
N GLY A 411 -1.43 4.74 2.11
CA GLY A 411 -1.98 3.44 1.75
C GLY A 411 -2.03 2.53 2.98
N SER A 412 -1.52 1.32 2.84
CA SER A 412 -1.37 0.35 3.96
C SER A 412 -0.18 0.63 4.89
N GLY A 413 0.49 1.78 4.78
CA GLY A 413 1.52 2.23 5.72
C GLY A 413 2.93 1.73 5.44
N THR A 414 3.28 1.34 4.20
CA THR A 414 4.63 0.83 3.84
C THR A 414 5.76 1.74 4.34
N PHE A 415 5.66 3.05 4.07
CA PHE A 415 6.67 4.02 4.50
C PHE A 415 6.74 4.14 6.03
N LEU A 416 5.59 4.14 6.71
CA LEU A 416 5.50 4.23 8.18
C LEU A 416 6.21 3.03 8.83
N VAL A 417 5.95 1.82 8.33
CA VAL A 417 6.57 0.58 8.80
C VAL A 417 8.10 0.62 8.64
N ILE A 418 8.59 1.11 7.51
CA ILE A 418 10.02 1.26 7.24
C ILE A 418 10.65 2.31 8.16
N LEU A 419 9.98 3.43 8.41
CA LEU A 419 10.46 4.43 9.36
C LEU A 419 10.58 3.83 10.77
N ILE A 420 9.56 3.10 11.23
CA ILE A 420 9.57 2.41 12.53
C ILE A 420 10.68 1.35 12.61
N LYS A 421 10.94 0.60 11.52
CA LYS A 421 12.08 -0.35 11.42
C LYS A 421 13.39 0.35 11.79
N TYR A 422 13.70 1.45 11.12
CA TYR A 422 14.95 2.18 11.35
C TYR A 422 15.00 2.85 12.72
N ILE A 423 13.86 3.30 13.25
CA ILE A 423 13.79 3.81 14.62
C ILE A 423 14.15 2.72 15.62
N LYS A 424 13.57 1.52 15.49
CA LYS A 424 13.87 0.38 16.38
C LYS A 424 15.34 -0.03 16.32
N GLN A 425 15.93 -0.08 15.12
CA GLN A 425 17.35 -0.35 14.94
C GLN A 425 18.20 0.70 15.68
N ARG A 426 17.93 1.98 15.48
CA ARG A 426 18.67 3.06 16.16
C ARG A 426 18.49 3.05 17.68
N VAL A 427 17.30 2.69 18.18
CA VAL A 427 17.02 2.52 19.61
C VAL A 427 17.88 1.41 20.20
N ALA A 428 17.99 0.27 19.51
CA ALA A 428 18.86 -0.83 19.93
C ALA A 428 20.34 -0.42 19.91
N ASP A 429 20.81 0.16 18.80
CA ASP A 429 22.21 0.55 18.61
C ASP A 429 22.68 1.60 19.62
N ARG A 430 21.81 2.56 19.96
CA ARG A 430 22.14 3.68 20.86
C ARG A 430 21.64 3.46 22.29
N LYS A 431 21.04 2.32 22.59
CA LYS A 431 20.45 1.99 23.91
C LYS A 431 19.49 3.08 24.41
N LEU A 432 18.65 3.61 23.51
CA LEU A 432 17.62 4.59 23.89
C LEU A 432 16.55 3.92 24.75
N LYS A 433 15.88 4.69 25.61
CA LYS A 433 14.81 4.14 26.44
C LYS A 433 13.60 3.78 25.57
N PRO A 434 13.10 2.52 25.59
CA PRO A 434 11.99 2.10 24.73
C PRO A 434 10.72 2.93 24.88
N ALA A 435 10.39 3.37 26.11
CA ALA A 435 9.22 4.21 26.37
C ALA A 435 9.30 5.59 25.71
N GLU A 436 10.47 6.25 25.81
CA GLU A 436 10.71 7.56 25.18
C GLU A 436 10.69 7.43 23.65
N ALA A 437 11.25 6.33 23.12
CA ALA A 437 11.22 6.04 21.69
C ALA A 437 9.80 5.78 21.18
N LEU A 438 8.97 5.05 21.94
CA LEU A 438 7.56 4.82 21.60
C LEU A 438 6.79 6.14 21.55
N GLU A 439 6.89 6.96 22.61
CA GLU A 439 6.22 8.27 22.68
C GLU A 439 6.65 9.18 21.51
N ALA A 440 7.95 9.24 21.22
CA ALA A 440 8.47 10.01 20.10
C ALA A 440 8.00 9.46 18.74
N THR A 441 7.95 8.13 18.56
CA THR A 441 7.46 7.49 17.32
C THR A 441 6.00 7.84 17.06
N LEU A 442 5.13 7.67 18.06
CA LEU A 442 3.69 7.99 17.97
C LEU A 442 3.45 9.48 17.72
N ARG A 443 4.35 10.36 18.18
CA ARG A 443 4.29 11.80 17.91
C ARG A 443 4.75 12.17 16.50
N ASN A 444 5.74 11.46 15.96
CA ASN A 444 6.53 11.93 14.83
C ASN A 444 6.39 11.14 13.54
N VAL A 445 5.89 9.90 13.54
CA VAL A 445 5.66 9.12 12.31
C VAL A 445 4.17 9.11 12.01
N ILE A 446 3.74 9.87 11.00
CA ILE A 446 2.32 10.19 10.77
C ILE A 446 1.89 9.77 9.35
N GLY A 447 0.67 9.28 9.19
CA GLY A 447 0.09 8.90 7.91
C GLY A 447 -1.32 9.45 7.66
N PHE A 448 -1.61 9.81 6.41
CA PHE A 448 -2.95 10.14 5.93
C PHE A 448 -3.33 9.27 4.75
N ASP A 449 -4.58 8.83 4.70
CA ASP A 449 -5.15 8.24 3.51
C ASP A 449 -6.65 8.51 3.43
N LEU A 450 -7.19 8.56 2.20
CA LEU A 450 -8.63 8.71 1.97
C LEU A 450 -9.37 7.37 2.13
N ASN A 451 -8.72 6.26 1.75
CA ASN A 451 -9.32 4.94 1.76
C ASN A 451 -9.33 4.38 3.20
N PRO A 452 -10.52 4.18 3.79
CA PRO A 452 -10.64 3.70 5.17
C PRO A 452 -10.10 2.29 5.36
N LEU A 453 -10.17 1.45 4.32
CA LEU A 453 -9.57 0.12 4.36
C LEU A 453 -8.05 0.20 4.45
N ALA A 454 -7.44 1.12 3.69
CA ALA A 454 -6.02 1.39 3.74
C ALA A 454 -5.61 1.92 5.11
N VAL A 455 -6.40 2.82 5.72
CA VAL A 455 -6.19 3.33 7.08
C VAL A 455 -6.20 2.22 8.13
N ILE A 456 -7.18 1.31 8.10
CA ILE A 456 -7.24 0.17 9.04
C ILE A 456 -6.02 -0.75 8.85
N ALA A 457 -5.63 -1.03 7.61
CA ALA A 457 -4.43 -1.80 7.30
C ALA A 457 -3.15 -1.11 7.77
N ALA A 458 -3.03 0.20 7.55
CA ALA A 458 -1.91 1.02 8.01
C ALA A 458 -1.81 1.07 9.54
N ARG A 459 -2.91 1.22 10.27
CA ARG A 459 -2.92 1.16 11.74
C ARG A 459 -2.46 -0.20 12.24
N THR A 460 -2.91 -1.28 11.61
CA THR A 460 -2.49 -2.64 11.97
C THR A 460 -1.00 -2.85 11.69
N ASN A 461 -0.53 -2.46 10.51
CA ASN A 461 0.89 -2.55 10.15
C ASN A 461 1.77 -1.68 11.05
N TYR A 462 1.28 -0.50 11.46
CA TYR A 462 1.96 0.36 12.43
C TYR A 462 2.09 -0.34 13.79
N LEU A 463 0.98 -0.91 14.30
CA LEU A 463 0.97 -1.67 15.56
C LEU A 463 1.95 -2.84 15.52
N LEU A 464 1.92 -3.62 14.45
CA LEU A 464 2.84 -4.74 14.22
C LEU A 464 4.30 -4.27 14.15
N ALA A 465 4.56 -3.14 13.49
CA ALA A 465 5.91 -2.59 13.35
C ALA A 465 6.49 -2.12 14.69
N LEU A 466 5.67 -1.51 15.56
CA LEU A 466 6.07 -1.14 16.92
C LEU A 466 6.53 -2.39 17.69
N GLY A 467 5.75 -3.46 17.63
CA GLY A 467 6.06 -4.74 18.27
C GLY A 467 6.37 -4.57 19.77
N ASP A 468 7.51 -5.08 20.23
CA ASP A 468 7.94 -4.99 21.63
C ASP A 468 8.01 -3.57 22.22
N LEU A 469 8.12 -2.51 21.40
CA LEU A 469 8.08 -1.14 21.92
C LEU A 469 6.77 -0.86 22.67
N LEU A 470 5.67 -1.50 22.28
CA LEU A 470 4.35 -1.37 22.92
C LEU A 470 4.34 -1.87 24.38
N LYS A 471 5.25 -2.78 24.75
CA LYS A 471 5.40 -3.25 26.14
C LYS A 471 5.93 -2.15 27.06
N ALA A 472 6.58 -1.13 26.50
CA ALA A 472 7.13 0.00 27.25
C ALA A 472 6.18 1.21 27.36
N ARG A 473 4.90 1.05 26.95
CA ARG A 473 3.90 2.11 27.07
C ARG A 473 3.64 2.47 28.54
N LYS A 474 3.44 3.77 28.82
CA LYS A 474 3.09 4.26 30.17
C LYS A 474 1.59 4.45 30.39
N GLY A 475 0.80 4.39 29.31
CA GLY A 475 -0.64 4.58 29.32
C GLY A 475 -1.21 4.31 27.93
N ASP A 476 -2.41 4.82 27.70
CA ASP A 476 -3.12 4.66 26.44
C ASP A 476 -2.41 5.39 25.29
N ILE A 477 -2.51 4.81 24.10
CA ILE A 477 -1.89 5.31 22.88
C ILE A 477 -2.94 5.51 21.77
N ASP A 478 -2.62 6.46 20.89
CA ASP A 478 -3.28 6.63 19.60
C ASP A 478 -2.28 6.35 18.49
N ILE A 479 -2.72 5.60 17.48
CA ILE A 479 -1.94 5.35 16.28
C ILE A 479 -2.13 6.56 15.34
N PRO A 480 -1.06 7.29 14.98
CA PRO A 480 -1.13 8.53 14.21
C PRO A 480 -1.35 8.30 12.71
N VAL A 481 -2.42 7.57 12.37
CA VAL A 481 -2.89 7.34 11.00
C VAL A 481 -4.34 7.77 10.92
N TYR A 482 -4.64 8.72 10.04
CA TYR A 482 -5.94 9.39 9.98
C TYR A 482 -6.57 9.23 8.60
N GLN A 483 -7.88 9.03 8.59
CA GLN A 483 -8.68 9.03 7.36
C GLN A 483 -8.99 10.46 6.94
N ALA A 484 -8.22 11.00 6.00
CA ALA A 484 -8.35 12.40 5.59
C ALA A 484 -7.80 12.66 4.19
N ASP A 485 -8.32 13.70 3.54
CA ASP A 485 -7.70 14.25 2.32
C ASP A 485 -6.52 15.16 2.70
N SER A 486 -5.33 14.83 2.21
CA SER A 486 -4.12 15.63 2.41
C SER A 486 -3.98 16.79 1.42
N VAL A 487 -4.76 16.80 0.33
CA VAL A 487 -4.85 17.84 -0.70
C VAL A 487 -6.01 18.79 -0.40
N LEU A 488 -7.24 18.28 -0.37
CA LEU A 488 -8.46 19.04 -0.06
C LEU A 488 -8.81 18.98 1.42
N THR A 489 -8.01 19.64 2.24
CA THR A 489 -8.34 19.78 3.66
C THR A 489 -9.59 20.64 3.85
N PRO A 490 -10.38 20.46 4.92
CA PRO A 490 -11.49 21.35 5.25
C PRO A 490 -11.06 22.82 5.18
N SER A 491 -11.83 23.63 4.45
CA SER A 491 -11.59 25.07 4.29
C SER A 491 -12.78 25.85 4.86
N GLN A 492 -12.50 27.02 5.40
CA GLN A 492 -13.52 27.92 5.91
C GLN A 492 -14.37 28.42 4.74
N GLY A 493 -15.69 28.49 4.92
CA GLY A 493 -16.58 28.98 3.87
C GLY A 493 -16.22 30.39 3.42
N THR A 494 -16.47 30.71 2.14
CA THR A 494 -16.06 31.98 1.53
C THR A 494 -17.13 33.07 1.56
N ASP A 495 -18.37 32.72 1.91
CA ASP A 495 -19.53 33.61 1.82
C ASP A 495 -19.91 34.18 3.19
N LEU A 496 -20.65 35.31 3.22
CA LEU A 496 -21.06 36.00 4.46
C LEU A 496 -21.77 35.10 5.50
N PHE A 497 -22.38 34.00 5.05
CA PHE A 497 -23.10 33.03 5.88
C PHE A 497 -22.28 31.79 6.26
N THR A 498 -21.11 31.58 5.65
CA THR A 498 -20.27 30.38 5.83
C THR A 498 -18.84 30.70 6.29
N GLY A 499 -18.47 31.99 6.33
CA GLY A 499 -17.16 32.49 6.80
C GLY A 499 -16.81 32.19 8.25
N GLY A 500 -17.66 31.55 9.05
CA GLY A 500 -17.38 31.14 10.42
C GLY A 500 -17.35 29.62 10.63
N VAL A 501 -17.51 28.82 9.56
CA VAL A 501 -17.65 27.36 9.65
C VAL A 501 -16.82 26.63 8.59
N TYR A 502 -16.50 25.39 8.89
CA TYR A 502 -15.90 24.41 8.01
C TYR A 502 -16.97 23.39 7.59
N PRO A 503 -17.45 23.40 6.33
CA PRO A 503 -18.39 22.41 5.84
C PRO A 503 -17.68 21.10 5.53
N LEU A 504 -18.27 19.97 5.94
CA LEU A 504 -17.82 18.62 5.66
C LEU A 504 -18.96 17.84 5.02
N LYS A 505 -18.80 17.48 3.74
CA LYS A 505 -19.79 16.71 2.99
C LYS A 505 -19.69 15.22 3.34
N THR A 506 -20.84 14.60 3.62
CA THR A 506 -20.96 13.15 3.91
C THR A 506 -22.20 12.56 3.26
N SER A 507 -22.36 11.23 3.26
CA SER A 507 -23.53 10.53 2.71
C SER A 507 -24.83 10.81 3.46
N VAL A 508 -24.73 11.38 4.66
CA VAL A 508 -25.85 11.80 5.52
C VAL A 508 -26.09 13.30 5.51
N GLY A 509 -25.37 14.05 4.66
CA GLY A 509 -25.51 15.50 4.50
C GLY A 509 -24.22 16.26 4.82
N GLU A 510 -24.33 17.58 4.88
CA GLU A 510 -23.22 18.46 5.23
C GLU A 510 -23.19 18.69 6.75
N PHE A 511 -22.05 18.39 7.38
CA PHE A 511 -21.77 18.80 8.75
C PHE A 511 -21.07 20.16 8.76
N ARG A 512 -21.51 21.07 9.62
CA ARG A 512 -20.90 22.39 9.78
C ARG A 512 -20.19 22.45 11.12
N VAL A 513 -18.87 22.57 11.07
CA VAL A 513 -18.05 22.67 12.27
C VAL A 513 -17.65 24.14 12.48
N PRO A 514 -17.91 24.74 13.65
CA PRO A 514 -17.52 26.13 13.91
C PRO A 514 -16.00 26.30 13.86
N ALA A 515 -15.53 27.40 13.28
CA ALA A 515 -14.11 27.69 13.12
C ALA A 515 -13.35 27.78 14.45
N ALA A 516 -14.03 28.16 15.53
CA ALA A 516 -13.47 28.16 16.89
C ALA A 516 -12.98 26.78 17.37
N PHE A 517 -13.40 25.69 16.72
CA PHE A 517 -13.00 24.31 17.00
C PHE A 517 -11.98 23.76 16.00
N ALA A 518 -11.48 24.57 15.05
CA ALA A 518 -10.38 24.20 14.17
C ALA A 518 -9.01 24.27 14.87
N GLU A 519 -8.96 23.79 16.11
CA GLU A 519 -7.76 23.57 16.93
C GLU A 519 -7.81 22.14 17.47
N ARG A 520 -6.66 21.46 17.59
CA ARG A 520 -6.59 20.04 17.92
C ARG A 520 -7.31 19.70 19.22
N GLU A 521 -6.95 20.38 20.30
CA GLU A 521 -7.47 20.11 21.64
C GLU A 521 -8.98 20.38 21.71
N ARG A 522 -9.45 21.42 21.02
CA ARG A 522 -10.87 21.79 20.95
C ARG A 522 -11.66 20.80 20.11
N MET A 523 -11.12 20.35 18.98
CA MET A 523 -11.72 19.33 18.13
C MET A 523 -11.82 17.99 18.84
N ASP A 524 -10.78 17.57 19.55
CA ASP A 524 -10.78 16.33 20.33
C ASP A 524 -11.85 16.39 21.43
N ALA A 525 -11.95 17.50 22.15
CA ALA A 525 -12.98 17.72 23.15
C ALA A 525 -14.39 17.76 22.55
N LEU A 526 -14.57 18.40 21.38
CA LEU A 526 -15.83 18.43 20.65
C LEU A 526 -16.25 17.03 20.23
N ALA A 527 -15.38 16.28 19.56
CA ALA A 527 -15.67 14.95 19.06
C ALA A 527 -16.02 13.97 20.20
N ASN A 528 -15.25 13.98 21.29
CA ASN A 528 -15.52 13.13 22.46
C ASN A 528 -16.85 13.51 23.12
N THR A 529 -17.10 14.82 23.32
CA THR A 529 -18.35 15.27 23.95
C THR A 529 -19.56 14.99 23.07
N LEU A 530 -19.43 15.09 21.74
CA LEU A 530 -20.47 14.71 20.78
C LEU A 530 -20.77 13.21 20.88
N ASP A 531 -19.76 12.34 20.78
CA ASP A 531 -19.94 10.89 20.88
C ASP A 531 -20.63 10.51 22.21
N GLU A 532 -20.12 10.96 23.36
CA GLU A 532 -20.69 10.66 24.68
C GLU A 532 -22.12 11.21 24.85
N SER A 533 -22.38 12.43 24.38
CA SER A 533 -23.69 13.07 24.54
C SER A 533 -24.75 12.48 23.62
N VAL A 534 -24.35 12.01 22.44
CA VAL A 534 -25.23 11.28 21.52
C VAL A 534 -25.54 9.89 22.08
N GLU A 535 -24.54 9.15 22.58
CA GLU A 535 -24.75 7.83 23.19
C GLU A 535 -25.61 7.87 24.46
N THR A 536 -25.45 8.91 25.29
CA THR A 536 -26.22 9.06 26.54
C THR A 536 -27.58 9.73 26.35
N GLY A 537 -27.92 10.15 25.12
CA GLY A 537 -29.24 10.73 24.79
C GLY A 537 -29.58 12.02 25.54
N VAL A 538 -28.60 12.88 25.83
CA VAL A 538 -28.86 14.12 26.56
C VAL A 538 -29.49 15.22 25.70
N GLY A 539 -30.03 16.27 26.33
CA GLY A 539 -30.55 17.44 25.61
C GLY A 539 -29.44 18.36 25.09
N GLU A 540 -29.76 19.22 24.11
CA GLU A 540 -28.83 20.19 23.50
C GLU A 540 -28.14 21.09 24.53
N GLU A 541 -28.91 21.61 25.50
CA GLU A 541 -28.37 22.48 26.56
C GLU A 541 -27.40 21.74 27.49
N ALA A 542 -27.66 20.45 27.75
CA ALA A 542 -26.75 19.62 28.55
C ALA A 542 -25.46 19.31 27.79
N PHE A 543 -25.55 19.04 26.48
CA PHE A 543 -24.39 18.89 25.60
C PHE A 543 -23.52 20.16 25.62
N LEU A 544 -24.12 21.34 25.41
CA LEU A 544 -23.38 22.61 25.46
C LEU A 544 -22.75 22.87 26.83
N ALA A 545 -23.46 22.60 27.92
CA ALA A 545 -22.92 22.75 29.27
C ALA A 545 -21.75 21.80 29.55
N ARG A 546 -21.76 20.58 29.00
CA ARG A 546 -20.63 19.63 29.07
C ARG A 546 -19.45 20.15 28.26
N LEU A 547 -19.69 20.55 27.01
CA LEU A 547 -18.64 21.04 26.11
C LEU A 547 -17.97 22.32 26.64
N LYS A 548 -18.75 23.23 27.24
CA LYS A 548 -18.24 24.45 27.86
C LYS A 548 -17.30 24.20 29.03
N LYS A 549 -17.41 23.04 29.69
CA LYS A 549 -16.51 22.63 30.79
C LYS A 549 -15.22 21.99 30.28
N THR A 550 -15.24 21.40 29.09
CA THR A 550 -14.11 20.67 28.51
C THR A 550 -13.28 21.52 27.55
N VAL A 551 -13.80 22.67 27.08
CA VAL A 551 -13.15 23.54 26.10
C VAL A 551 -12.98 24.96 26.63
N ALA A 552 -11.80 25.53 26.43
CA ALA A 552 -11.52 26.94 26.70
C ALA A 552 -11.88 27.80 25.47
N LEU A 553 -13.00 28.53 25.54
CA LEU A 553 -13.44 29.51 24.55
C LEU A 553 -13.72 30.87 25.22
N SER A 554 -13.40 31.96 24.54
CA SER A 554 -13.87 33.29 24.96
C SER A 554 -15.40 33.40 24.84
N ALA A 555 -15.99 34.36 25.54
CA ALA A 555 -17.44 34.58 25.50
C ALA A 555 -17.94 34.83 24.05
N LYS A 556 -17.16 35.58 23.26
CA LYS A 556 -17.48 35.88 21.87
C LYS A 556 -17.37 34.65 20.96
N GLU A 557 -16.29 33.87 21.06
CA GLU A 557 -16.15 32.63 20.28
C GLU A 557 -17.28 31.64 20.58
N TRP A 558 -17.71 31.58 21.83
CA TRP A 558 -18.84 30.73 22.22
C TRP A 558 -20.16 31.22 21.59
N GLU A 559 -20.44 32.52 21.67
CA GLU A 559 -21.64 33.12 21.08
C GLU A 559 -21.70 32.92 19.56
N ASP A 560 -20.56 33.06 18.88
CA ASP A 560 -20.44 32.83 17.43
C ASP A 560 -20.60 31.35 17.06
N ALA A 561 -20.18 30.41 17.92
CA ALA A 561 -20.21 28.97 17.66
C ALA A 561 -21.51 28.27 18.09
N GLU A 562 -22.23 28.80 19.08
CA GLU A 562 -23.32 28.10 19.78
C GLU A 562 -24.41 27.58 18.83
N ARG A 563 -24.85 28.40 17.87
CA ARG A 563 -25.89 28.02 16.91
C ARG A 563 -25.47 26.81 16.07
N GLU A 564 -24.25 26.82 15.56
CA GLU A 564 -23.73 25.74 14.71
C GLU A 564 -23.46 24.48 15.54
N LEU A 565 -23.04 24.61 16.80
CA LEU A 565 -22.91 23.49 17.74
C LEU A 565 -24.26 22.82 18.04
N LYS A 566 -25.33 23.61 18.29
CA LYS A 566 -26.68 23.09 18.46
C LYS A 566 -27.15 22.35 17.21
N SER A 567 -26.94 22.95 16.03
CA SER A 567 -27.30 22.32 14.76
C SER A 567 -26.52 21.03 14.51
N LEU A 568 -25.22 21.02 14.80
CA LEU A 568 -24.35 19.85 14.63
C LEU A 568 -24.78 18.71 15.55
N TYR A 569 -24.98 18.99 16.84
CA TYR A 569 -25.44 18.00 17.81
C TYR A 569 -26.85 17.50 17.50
N GLY A 570 -27.79 18.40 17.17
CA GLY A 570 -29.15 18.05 16.78
C GLY A 570 -29.16 17.11 15.57
N ARG A 571 -28.31 17.38 14.56
CA ARG A 571 -28.17 16.48 13.40
C ARG A 571 -27.61 15.12 13.77
N LEU A 572 -26.58 15.05 14.63
CA LEU A 572 -26.03 13.78 15.09
C LEU A 572 -27.03 13.00 15.95
N ARG A 573 -27.84 13.68 16.78
CA ARG A 573 -28.91 13.07 17.55
C ARG A 573 -30.03 12.55 16.66
N GLU A 574 -30.42 13.28 15.62
CA GLU A 574 -31.41 12.81 14.63
C GLU A 574 -30.91 11.55 13.91
N LEU A 575 -29.64 11.55 13.49
CA LEU A 575 -29.02 10.35 12.93
C LEU A 575 -29.01 9.20 13.94
N HIS A 576 -28.82 9.50 15.24
CA HIS A 576 -28.88 8.51 16.30
C HIS A 576 -30.26 7.88 16.46
N GLU A 577 -31.29 8.71 16.52
CA GLU A 577 -32.69 8.29 16.62
C GLU A 577 -33.12 7.47 15.39
N GLN A 578 -32.54 7.76 14.21
CA GLN A 578 -32.76 6.99 12.97
C GLN A 578 -31.96 5.68 12.90
N GLY A 579 -31.19 5.33 13.94
CA GLY A 579 -30.32 4.14 13.95
C GLY A 579 -29.08 4.28 13.05
N LEU A 580 -28.75 5.49 12.59
CA LEU A 580 -27.59 5.83 11.75
C LEU A 580 -26.37 6.20 12.61
N ASN A 581 -26.11 5.47 13.69
CA ASN A 581 -25.13 5.83 14.71
C ASN A 581 -23.68 5.43 14.47
N GLY A 582 -22.79 6.06 15.24
CA GLY A 582 -21.58 5.40 15.76
C GLY A 582 -20.26 5.68 15.03
N VAL A 583 -20.26 6.54 14.01
CA VAL A 583 -19.05 6.81 13.20
C VAL A 583 -18.84 8.29 12.85
N TRP A 584 -19.87 9.14 12.90
CA TRP A 584 -19.82 10.47 12.30
C TRP A 584 -18.95 11.47 13.05
N ALA A 585 -18.97 11.51 14.39
CA ALA A 585 -18.10 12.42 15.14
C ALA A 585 -16.62 12.09 14.90
N ARG A 586 -16.31 10.80 14.73
CA ARG A 586 -14.97 10.30 14.40
C ARG A 586 -14.56 10.66 12.97
N ILE A 587 -15.47 10.58 12.01
CA ILE A 587 -15.24 11.06 10.63
C ILE A 587 -14.93 12.56 10.64
N ILE A 588 -15.69 13.35 11.41
CA ILE A 588 -15.45 14.79 11.58
C ILE A 588 -14.04 15.01 12.16
N LYS A 589 -13.69 14.36 13.27
CA LYS A 589 -12.37 14.51 13.88
C LYS A 589 -11.23 14.15 12.91
N ASN A 590 -11.32 13.01 12.22
CA ASN A 590 -10.29 12.55 11.30
C ASN A 590 -10.11 13.50 10.11
N ALA A 591 -11.20 14.03 9.54
CA ALA A 591 -11.14 14.95 8.41
C ALA A 591 -10.36 16.24 8.70
N PHE A 592 -10.30 16.67 9.97
CA PHE A 592 -9.55 17.85 10.39
C PHE A 592 -8.11 17.56 10.80
N ALA A 593 -7.70 16.29 10.94
CA ALA A 593 -6.34 15.93 11.33
C ALA A 593 -5.24 16.63 10.50
N PRO A 594 -5.37 16.81 9.17
CA PRO A 594 -4.39 17.57 8.36
C PRO A 594 -4.25 19.05 8.70
N LEU A 595 -5.20 19.67 9.41
CA LEU A 595 -5.10 21.06 9.89
C LEU A 595 -4.21 21.17 11.14
N PHE A 596 -4.06 20.08 11.89
CA PHE A 596 -3.45 20.09 13.23
C PHE A 596 -2.01 19.60 13.26
N ILE A 597 -1.48 19.13 12.13
CA ILE A 597 -0.09 18.66 12.07
C ILE A 597 0.87 19.85 12.04
N GLU A 598 1.82 19.84 12.97
CA GLU A 598 2.97 20.73 12.93
C GLU A 598 3.87 20.44 11.71
N PRO A 599 4.53 21.46 11.13
CA PRO A 599 5.44 21.27 10.02
C PRO A 599 6.49 20.17 10.26
N CYS A 600 6.50 19.19 9.37
CA CYS A 600 7.36 18.02 9.39
C CYS A 600 8.79 18.35 8.93
N HIS A 601 9.75 17.57 9.43
CA HIS A 601 11.13 17.59 8.95
C HIS A 601 11.21 16.98 7.54
N TYR A 602 10.44 15.93 7.34
CA TYR A 602 10.41 15.16 6.11
C TYR A 602 8.99 14.83 5.70
N VAL A 603 8.76 14.78 4.40
CA VAL A 603 7.55 14.19 3.81
C VAL A 603 8.01 13.07 2.88
N VAL A 604 7.48 11.87 3.02
CA VAL A 604 7.80 10.72 2.16
C VAL A 604 6.53 10.02 1.72
N GLY A 605 6.48 9.45 0.52
CA GLY A 605 5.28 8.74 0.08
C GLY A 605 5.25 8.40 -1.40
N ASN A 606 4.16 7.75 -1.81
CA ASN A 606 3.82 7.48 -3.20
C ASN A 606 2.45 8.10 -3.49
N PRO A 607 2.37 9.37 -3.94
CA PRO A 607 1.10 10.00 -4.27
C PRO A 607 0.35 9.23 -5.37
N PRO A 608 -0.99 9.33 -5.45
CA PRO A 608 -1.76 8.64 -6.49
C PRO A 608 -1.44 9.18 -7.89
N TRP A 609 -1.30 8.30 -8.88
CA TRP A 609 -0.99 8.64 -10.28
C TRP A 609 -2.26 8.60 -11.12
N VAL A 610 -3.07 9.64 -10.98
CA VAL A 610 -4.37 9.76 -11.65
C VAL A 610 -4.36 11.00 -12.52
N ASN A 611 -4.65 10.81 -13.81
CA ASN A 611 -4.79 11.93 -14.73
C ASN A 611 -6.01 12.77 -14.35
N TRP A 612 -5.91 14.08 -14.52
CA TRP A 612 -6.96 15.07 -14.28
C TRP A 612 -8.30 14.70 -14.91
N GLU A 613 -8.27 14.21 -16.16
CA GLU A 613 -9.44 13.76 -16.93
C GLU A 613 -10.13 12.51 -16.36
N SER A 614 -9.44 11.74 -15.52
CA SER A 614 -9.96 10.54 -14.86
C SER A 614 -10.39 10.80 -13.42
N LEU A 615 -10.15 12.02 -12.91
CA LEU A 615 -10.64 12.43 -11.61
C LEU A 615 -12.16 12.66 -11.68
N PRO A 616 -12.89 12.38 -10.59
CA PRO A 616 -14.31 12.69 -10.45
C PRO A 616 -14.58 14.18 -10.65
N ASP A 617 -15.69 14.53 -11.31
CA ASP A 617 -15.99 15.93 -11.66
C ASP A 617 -16.05 16.86 -10.45
N ASP A 618 -16.68 16.45 -9.35
CA ASP A 618 -16.76 17.24 -8.11
C ASP A 618 -15.40 17.47 -7.47
N TYR A 619 -14.53 16.45 -7.44
CA TYR A 619 -13.18 16.55 -6.91
C TYR A 619 -12.30 17.44 -7.79
N ARG A 620 -12.44 17.27 -9.11
CA ARG A 620 -11.78 18.08 -10.12
C ARG A 620 -12.12 19.56 -9.92
N HIS A 621 -13.41 19.91 -9.82
CA HIS A 621 -13.83 21.29 -9.62
C HIS A 621 -13.33 21.89 -8.31
N GLN A 622 -13.38 21.14 -7.21
CA GLN A 622 -12.92 21.61 -5.89
C GLN A 622 -11.40 21.83 -5.84
N THR A 623 -10.61 21.08 -6.60
CA THR A 623 -9.15 21.26 -6.62
C THR A 623 -8.68 22.40 -7.52
N ILE A 624 -9.48 22.89 -8.49
CA ILE A 624 -9.09 23.95 -9.44
C ILE A 624 -8.37 25.15 -8.79
N PRO A 625 -8.89 25.73 -7.68
CA PRO A 625 -8.22 26.85 -7.02
C PRO A 625 -6.80 26.52 -6.55
N LEU A 626 -6.55 25.30 -6.10
CA LEU A 626 -5.22 24.86 -5.68
C LEU A 626 -4.26 24.76 -6.88
N TRP A 627 -4.69 24.21 -8.02
CA TRP A 627 -3.86 24.17 -9.22
C TRP A 627 -3.43 25.55 -9.70
N GLN A 628 -4.35 26.53 -9.60
CA GLN A 628 -4.07 27.92 -9.91
C GLN A 628 -3.12 28.54 -8.87
N HIS A 629 -3.39 28.32 -7.59
CA HIS A 629 -2.57 28.81 -6.47
C HIS A 629 -1.10 28.38 -6.58
N TYR A 630 -0.85 27.12 -6.94
CA TYR A 630 0.50 26.59 -7.13
C TYR A 630 1.08 26.83 -8.54
N GLY A 631 0.36 27.52 -9.43
CA GLY A 631 0.82 27.83 -10.78
C GLY A 631 1.14 26.58 -11.61
N LEU A 632 0.38 25.50 -11.40
CA LEU A 632 0.53 24.24 -12.14
C LEU A 632 -0.11 24.30 -13.53
N PHE A 633 -0.79 25.41 -13.85
CA PHE A 633 -1.34 25.74 -15.15
C PHE A 633 -0.53 26.88 -15.79
N PRO A 634 0.42 26.57 -16.69
CA PRO A 634 1.32 27.58 -17.25
C PRO A 634 0.67 28.52 -18.29
N HIS A 635 -0.48 28.16 -18.87
CA HIS A 635 -1.19 28.99 -19.86
C HIS A 635 -2.61 29.24 -19.35
N GLY A 636 -2.99 30.50 -19.21
CA GLY A 636 -4.29 30.90 -18.67
C GLY A 636 -5.47 30.40 -19.52
N GLY A 637 -6.54 29.97 -18.86
CA GLY A 637 -7.81 29.61 -19.49
C GLY A 637 -8.23 28.14 -19.36
N MET A 638 -9.55 27.91 -19.30
CA MET A 638 -10.18 26.58 -19.30
C MET A 638 -9.90 25.79 -20.59
N ASP A 639 -9.66 26.44 -21.73
CA ASP A 639 -9.38 25.74 -23.01
C ASP A 639 -8.05 24.97 -23.00
N THR A 640 -7.10 25.35 -22.15
CA THR A 640 -5.83 24.61 -21.93
C THR A 640 -6.07 23.29 -21.16
N ILE A 641 -7.21 23.17 -20.47
CA ILE A 641 -7.58 22.00 -19.66
C ILE A 641 -7.97 20.81 -20.55
N LEU A 642 -8.47 21.07 -21.77
CA LEU A 642 -9.12 20.05 -22.60
C LEU A 642 -8.24 19.43 -23.71
N GLY A 643 -7.04 19.96 -24.02
CA GLY A 643 -6.40 19.57 -25.30
C GLY A 643 -4.87 19.45 -25.42
N LYS A 644 -4.03 19.95 -24.50
CA LYS A 644 -2.57 20.07 -24.79
C LYS A 644 -1.61 19.32 -23.85
N GLY A 645 -2.06 18.76 -22.74
CA GLY A 645 -1.19 17.94 -21.88
C GLY A 645 -1.92 17.33 -20.69
N LYS A 646 -1.80 16.00 -20.54
CA LYS A 646 -2.38 15.24 -19.43
C LYS A 646 -1.67 15.59 -18.12
N LYS A 647 -2.39 16.18 -17.17
CA LYS A 647 -1.87 16.57 -15.85
C LYS A 647 -2.20 15.49 -14.83
N ASP A 648 -1.32 15.27 -13.88
CA ASP A 648 -1.43 14.19 -12.90
C ASP A 648 -1.59 14.75 -11.48
N ILE A 649 -2.52 14.21 -10.70
CA ILE A 649 -2.79 14.66 -9.31
C ILE A 649 -1.54 14.59 -8.41
N ALA A 650 -0.59 13.70 -8.71
CA ALA A 650 0.71 13.65 -8.02
C ALA A 650 1.47 14.99 -8.09
N MET A 651 1.28 15.79 -9.15
CA MET A 651 1.83 17.14 -9.25
C MET A 651 1.26 18.04 -8.14
N LEU A 652 -0.06 18.07 -8.01
CA LEU A 652 -0.73 18.91 -7.02
C LEU A 652 -0.35 18.50 -5.60
N MET A 653 -0.41 17.19 -5.31
CA MET A 653 -0.06 16.68 -3.99
C MET A 653 1.40 16.99 -3.61
N THR A 654 2.34 16.95 -4.57
CA THR A 654 3.74 17.34 -4.32
C THR A 654 3.84 18.79 -3.82
N TYR A 655 3.13 19.72 -4.47
CA TYR A 655 3.17 21.14 -4.12
C TYR A 655 2.43 21.41 -2.81
N VAL A 656 1.24 20.83 -2.61
CA VAL A 656 0.50 20.94 -1.34
C VAL A 656 1.33 20.42 -0.18
N ALA A 657 1.95 19.24 -0.34
CA ALA A 657 2.72 18.64 0.73
C ALA A 657 3.99 19.42 1.06
N ALA A 658 4.68 19.96 0.05
CA ALA A 658 5.83 20.84 0.24
C ALA A 658 5.44 22.17 0.90
N ASP A 659 4.30 22.76 0.55
CA ASP A 659 3.89 24.05 1.09
C ASP A 659 3.34 23.93 2.52
N ARG A 660 2.40 23.01 2.72
CA ARG A 660 1.62 22.92 3.95
C ARG A 660 2.29 22.12 5.06
N TYR A 661 2.82 20.95 4.72
CA TYR A 661 3.29 20.00 5.73
C TYR A 661 4.79 20.05 5.96
N LEU A 662 5.57 20.55 5.02
CA LEU A 662 7.03 20.58 5.15
C LEU A 662 7.52 21.88 5.79
N ARG A 663 8.36 21.78 6.81
CA ARG A 663 9.03 22.95 7.40
C ARG A 663 10.11 23.51 6.47
N ASP A 664 10.53 24.74 6.74
CA ASP A 664 11.64 25.36 6.02
C ASP A 664 12.96 24.60 6.25
N GLY A 665 13.70 24.35 5.16
CA GLY A 665 14.88 23.49 5.18
C GLY A 665 14.59 21.98 5.28
N GLY A 666 13.31 21.59 5.35
CA GLY A 666 12.89 20.18 5.27
C GLY A 666 13.06 19.60 3.86
N LYS A 667 12.93 18.27 3.75
CA LYS A 667 12.97 17.57 2.45
C LYS A 667 11.70 16.76 2.19
N LEU A 668 11.23 16.79 0.95
CA LEU A 668 10.16 15.94 0.45
C LEU A 668 10.74 14.89 -0.48
N GLY A 669 10.42 13.61 -0.29
CA GLY A 669 10.79 12.53 -1.18
C GLY A 669 9.57 11.78 -1.66
N PHE A 670 9.29 11.78 -2.96
CA PHE A 670 8.15 11.05 -3.54
C PHE A 670 8.56 10.08 -4.65
N VAL A 671 7.77 9.02 -4.78
CA VAL A 671 7.70 8.21 -6.00
C VAL A 671 6.76 8.91 -6.98
N LEU A 672 7.24 9.28 -8.16
CA LEU A 672 6.55 10.14 -9.12
C LEU A 672 6.58 9.57 -10.55
N PRO A 673 5.61 9.95 -11.40
CA PRO A 673 5.71 9.71 -12.83
C PRO A 673 6.92 10.44 -13.43
N GLN A 674 7.80 9.71 -14.11
CA GLN A 674 8.98 10.26 -14.79
C GLN A 674 8.61 11.33 -15.83
N ASN A 675 7.41 11.21 -16.41
CA ASN A 675 6.88 12.15 -17.40
C ASN A 675 6.80 13.60 -16.88
N LEU A 676 6.71 13.80 -15.56
CA LEU A 676 6.75 15.14 -14.94
C LEU A 676 8.07 15.88 -15.27
N PHE A 677 9.16 15.15 -15.48
CA PHE A 677 10.46 15.72 -15.85
C PHE A 677 10.71 15.72 -17.35
N LYS A 678 10.08 14.83 -18.11
CA LYS A 678 10.44 14.52 -19.51
C LYS A 678 9.50 15.09 -20.57
N THR A 679 8.26 15.38 -20.22
CA THR A 679 7.23 15.78 -21.20
C THR A 679 7.09 17.31 -21.25
N SER A 680 7.08 17.88 -22.46
CA SER A 680 6.76 19.29 -22.70
C SER A 680 5.27 19.57 -22.45
N GLY A 681 4.93 20.80 -22.05
CA GLY A 681 3.55 21.19 -21.72
C GLY A 681 3.06 20.62 -20.39
N ALA A 682 2.71 19.33 -20.35
CA ALA A 682 2.07 18.66 -19.21
C ALA A 682 2.84 18.82 -17.88
N GLY A 683 4.17 18.63 -17.90
CA GLY A 683 5.02 18.77 -16.72
C GLY A 683 5.63 20.16 -16.51
N GLN A 684 5.30 21.14 -17.37
CA GLN A 684 5.95 22.46 -17.34
C GLN A 684 5.63 23.23 -16.05
N GLY A 685 4.36 23.25 -15.63
CA GLY A 685 3.95 23.85 -14.35
C GLY A 685 4.63 23.19 -13.16
N PHE A 686 4.83 21.86 -13.20
CA PHE A 686 5.52 21.12 -12.14
C PHE A 686 7.01 21.47 -12.03
N ARG A 687 7.68 21.73 -13.16
CA ARG A 687 9.12 22.09 -13.20
C ARG A 687 9.42 23.55 -12.84
N ARG A 688 8.42 24.32 -12.39
CA ARG A 688 8.64 25.66 -11.83
C ARG A 688 9.46 25.62 -10.54
N PHE A 689 9.25 24.60 -9.71
CA PHE A 689 9.91 24.44 -8.41
C PHE A 689 9.79 25.66 -7.48
N LEU A 690 8.63 26.33 -7.55
CA LEU A 690 8.31 27.53 -6.77
C LEU A 690 6.96 27.34 -6.09
N LEU A 691 6.97 27.43 -4.77
CA LEU A 691 5.79 27.53 -3.91
C LEU A 691 5.26 28.97 -3.93
N PRO A 692 4.05 29.23 -3.38
CA PRO A 692 3.51 30.57 -3.24
C PRO A 692 4.48 31.53 -2.53
N LYS A 693 4.36 32.82 -2.80
CA LYS A 693 5.29 33.86 -2.31
C LYS A 693 6.75 33.64 -2.77
N ASP A 694 6.92 33.07 -3.96
CA ASP A 694 8.20 32.82 -4.63
C ASP A 694 9.21 32.00 -3.80
N LYS A 695 8.70 31.12 -2.93
CA LYS A 695 9.57 30.28 -2.10
C LYS A 695 10.08 29.08 -2.91
N PRO A 696 11.40 28.89 -3.04
CA PRO A 696 11.93 27.82 -3.87
C PRO A 696 11.75 26.44 -3.21
N PHE A 697 11.48 25.41 -4.01
CA PHE A 697 11.48 24.00 -3.59
C PHE A 697 12.25 23.12 -4.61
N GLY A 698 13.54 23.39 -4.75
CA GLY A 698 14.37 22.80 -5.79
C GLY A 698 14.63 21.31 -5.61
N PRO A 699 14.77 20.55 -6.71
CA PRO A 699 15.17 19.15 -6.66
C PRO A 699 16.60 18.99 -6.12
N VAL A 700 16.77 18.02 -5.23
CA VAL A 700 18.06 17.57 -4.68
C VAL A 700 18.62 16.44 -5.54
N ILE A 701 17.78 15.47 -5.89
CA ILE A 701 18.12 14.32 -6.72
C ILE A 701 16.87 13.77 -7.40
N VAL A 702 17.03 13.22 -8.60
CA VAL A 702 16.03 12.38 -9.26
C VAL A 702 16.66 11.05 -9.66
N GLU A 703 15.97 9.95 -9.38
CA GLU A 703 16.37 8.59 -9.69
C GLU A 703 15.38 7.97 -10.67
N ASP A 704 15.85 7.64 -11.86
CA ASP A 704 15.07 7.06 -12.95
C ASP A 704 15.07 5.54 -12.84
N MET A 705 13.87 4.98 -12.72
CA MET A 705 13.64 3.55 -12.53
C MET A 705 12.80 2.95 -13.66
N VAL A 706 12.71 3.62 -14.82
CA VAL A 706 11.87 3.18 -15.94
C VAL A 706 12.27 1.79 -16.43
N GLU A 707 13.57 1.49 -16.51
CA GLU A 707 14.05 0.16 -16.93
C GLU A 707 13.77 -0.93 -15.89
N LEU A 708 13.62 -0.57 -14.61
CA LEU A 708 13.30 -1.54 -13.57
C LEU A 708 11.84 -2.01 -13.67
N ASN A 709 10.96 -1.08 -14.02
CA ASN A 709 9.50 -1.21 -13.94
C ASN A 709 9.06 -1.78 -12.56
N PRO A 710 9.22 -0.99 -11.48
CA PRO A 710 9.05 -1.48 -10.11
C PRO A 710 7.63 -1.94 -9.78
N PHE A 711 6.62 -1.38 -10.48
CA PHE A 711 5.23 -1.73 -10.28
C PHE A 711 4.83 -2.79 -11.31
N GLU A 712 4.63 -4.02 -10.84
CA GLU A 712 4.42 -5.16 -11.71
C GLU A 712 3.16 -4.99 -12.60
N GLY A 713 3.33 -4.92 -13.92
CA GLY A 713 2.22 -4.84 -14.88
C GLY A 713 1.68 -3.44 -15.10
N ALA A 714 2.22 -2.45 -14.39
CA ALA A 714 2.04 -1.06 -14.77
C ALA A 714 2.89 -0.78 -16.02
N THR A 715 2.37 0.06 -16.92
CA THR A 715 3.13 0.65 -18.03
C THR A 715 3.74 2.00 -17.65
N ASN A 716 3.57 2.41 -16.39
CA ASN A 716 3.93 3.71 -15.90
C ASN A 716 5.45 3.87 -15.75
N ARG A 717 5.96 5.00 -16.22
CA ARG A 717 7.38 5.34 -16.12
C ARG A 717 7.68 5.88 -14.73
N THR A 718 8.38 5.12 -13.91
CA THR A 718 8.62 5.46 -12.50
C THR A 718 9.92 6.25 -12.30
N ALA A 719 9.86 7.28 -11.46
CA ALA A 719 11.02 7.96 -10.90
C ALA A 719 10.85 8.15 -9.39
N VAL A 720 11.96 8.27 -8.67
CA VAL A 720 12.02 8.74 -7.28
C VAL A 720 12.66 10.11 -7.27
N ALA A 721 12.08 11.09 -6.57
CA ALA A 721 12.64 12.44 -6.51
C ALA A 721 12.63 12.98 -5.09
N VAL A 722 13.71 13.66 -4.71
CA VAL A 722 13.83 14.38 -3.44
C VAL A 722 13.98 15.86 -3.71
N PHE A 723 13.23 16.69 -2.98
CA PHE A 723 13.19 18.14 -3.07
C PHE A 723 13.51 18.76 -1.71
N GLY A 724 14.06 19.98 -1.70
CA GLY A 724 14.33 20.73 -0.47
C GLY A 724 13.53 22.03 -0.42
N LYS A 725 12.77 22.27 0.65
CA LYS A 725 12.05 23.54 0.82
C LYS A 725 13.01 24.67 1.19
N GLY A 726 12.95 25.77 0.46
CA GLY A 726 13.89 26.88 0.53
C GLY A 726 15.18 26.65 -0.27
N LYS A 727 15.28 25.56 -1.05
CA LYS A 727 16.46 25.29 -1.88
C LYS A 727 16.24 25.81 -3.30
N ASP A 728 17.11 26.68 -3.79
CA ASP A 728 17.09 27.09 -5.20
C ASP A 728 17.41 25.94 -6.16
N THR A 729 16.81 25.99 -7.34
CA THR A 729 17.09 25.01 -8.40
C THR A 729 18.38 25.41 -9.13
N SER A 730 19.41 24.57 -9.01
CA SER A 730 20.68 24.73 -9.72
C SER A 730 20.88 23.61 -10.74
N TYR A 731 21.10 23.96 -12.01
CA TYR A 731 21.38 22.99 -13.07
C TYR A 731 22.89 22.82 -13.32
N PRO A 732 23.33 21.61 -13.69
CA PRO A 732 22.52 20.41 -13.82
C PRO A 732 22.18 19.75 -12.47
N VAL A 733 20.98 19.18 -12.37
CA VAL A 733 20.49 18.41 -11.22
C VAL A 733 21.08 17.00 -11.26
N VAL A 734 21.35 16.40 -10.10
CA VAL A 734 21.82 15.02 -10.00
C VAL A 734 20.71 14.06 -10.47
N TYR A 735 21.04 13.22 -11.45
CA TYR A 735 20.09 12.26 -12.03
C TYR A 735 20.69 10.86 -12.04
N GLN A 736 20.14 9.90 -11.28
CA GLN A 736 20.65 8.53 -11.27
C GLN A 736 19.79 7.63 -12.14
N TYR A 737 20.39 6.95 -13.11
CA TYR A 737 19.66 6.00 -13.95
C TYR A 737 19.91 4.57 -13.48
N TRP A 738 18.84 3.87 -13.11
CA TRP A 738 18.89 2.50 -12.61
C TRP A 738 18.77 1.52 -13.76
N LYS A 739 19.68 0.54 -13.77
CA LYS A 739 19.74 -0.49 -14.79
C LYS A 739 19.71 -1.87 -14.16
N LYS A 740 18.93 -2.81 -14.70
CA LYS A 740 19.02 -4.23 -14.31
C LYS A 740 20.38 -4.80 -14.72
N ARG A 741 20.99 -5.60 -13.84
CA ARG A 741 22.23 -6.34 -14.15
C ARG A 741 22.01 -7.44 -15.18
N GLN A 742 20.86 -8.09 -15.09
CA GLN A 742 20.45 -9.16 -15.99
C GLN A 742 19.16 -8.78 -16.72
N SER A 743 19.02 -9.25 -17.96
CA SER A 743 17.83 -9.08 -18.79
C SER A 743 17.30 -10.45 -19.20
N GLY A 744 15.98 -10.62 -19.24
CA GLY A 744 15.33 -11.87 -19.66
C GLY A 744 14.50 -12.52 -18.56
N ARG A 745 14.17 -13.81 -18.74
CA ARG A 745 13.34 -14.60 -17.81
C ARG A 745 14.04 -14.69 -16.44
N GLY A 746 13.37 -14.25 -15.36
CA GLY A 746 13.96 -14.18 -14.01
C GLY A 746 14.59 -12.83 -13.62
N SER A 747 14.54 -11.81 -14.48
CA SER A 747 15.03 -10.44 -14.17
C SER A 747 13.97 -9.54 -13.50
N ALA A 748 12.81 -10.09 -13.15
CA ALA A 748 11.80 -9.36 -12.39
C ALA A 748 12.29 -9.20 -10.95
N ILE A 749 12.02 -8.03 -10.36
CA ILE A 749 12.31 -7.76 -8.95
C ILE A 749 10.95 -7.82 -8.27
N ALA A 750 10.76 -8.79 -7.38
CA ALA A 750 9.51 -8.95 -6.65
C ALA A 750 9.31 -7.77 -5.69
N PHE A 751 8.07 -7.51 -5.30
CA PHE A 751 7.74 -6.39 -4.42
C PHE A 751 8.29 -6.57 -3.00
N ASP A 752 8.50 -7.82 -2.58
CA ASP A 752 9.01 -8.26 -1.28
C ASP A 752 10.52 -8.61 -1.31
N THR A 753 11.23 -8.37 -2.43
CA THR A 753 12.68 -8.59 -2.49
C THR A 753 13.39 -7.63 -1.51
N PRO A 754 14.28 -8.13 -0.62
CA PRO A 754 15.00 -7.30 0.32
C PRO A 754 15.82 -6.19 -0.36
N TYR A 755 15.83 -5.00 0.22
CA TYR A 755 16.54 -3.83 -0.33
C TYR A 755 18.03 -4.10 -0.60
N GLU A 756 18.70 -4.81 0.31
CA GLU A 756 20.12 -5.17 0.19
C GLU A 756 20.38 -6.08 -1.02
N GLU A 757 19.54 -7.09 -1.24
CA GLU A 757 19.61 -7.98 -2.40
C GLU A 757 19.41 -7.20 -3.70
N VAL A 758 18.38 -6.33 -3.74
CA VAL A 758 18.11 -5.50 -4.92
C VAL A 758 19.32 -4.65 -5.28
N THR A 759 19.89 -3.95 -4.31
CA THR A 759 20.96 -2.96 -4.53
C THR A 759 22.33 -3.58 -4.80
N SER A 760 22.63 -4.74 -4.22
CA SER A 760 23.92 -5.43 -4.39
C SER A 760 23.94 -6.35 -5.62
N GLU A 761 22.86 -7.10 -5.88
CA GLU A 761 22.85 -8.22 -6.83
C GLU A 761 22.02 -7.96 -8.10
N LYS A 762 20.95 -7.17 -8.02
CA LYS A 762 19.99 -7.06 -9.15
C LYS A 762 20.20 -5.84 -10.04
N ILE A 763 20.78 -4.75 -9.51
CA ILE A 763 20.86 -3.46 -10.22
C ILE A 763 22.28 -2.91 -10.34
N THR A 764 22.44 -1.94 -11.24
CA THR A 764 23.60 -1.03 -11.29
C THR A 764 23.12 0.41 -11.43
N PHE A 765 23.95 1.34 -10.93
CA PHE A 765 23.69 2.77 -10.98
C PHE A 765 24.50 3.44 -12.08
N ARG A 766 23.88 4.36 -12.81
CA ARG A 766 24.58 5.27 -13.72
C ARG A 766 24.44 6.71 -13.23
N SER A 767 25.56 7.33 -12.91
CA SER A 767 25.61 8.74 -12.49
C SER A 767 25.43 9.67 -13.69
N TRP A 768 24.21 10.15 -13.88
CA TRP A 768 23.81 11.10 -14.90
C TRP A 768 23.44 12.46 -14.27
N HIS A 769 23.10 13.39 -15.12
CA HIS A 769 22.76 14.76 -14.79
C HIS A 769 21.56 15.18 -15.65
N ALA A 770 20.70 16.04 -15.11
CA ALA A 770 19.53 16.59 -15.80
C ALA A 770 19.65 18.11 -15.95
N GLU A 771 19.28 18.64 -17.11
CA GLU A 771 19.14 20.08 -17.34
C GLU A 771 17.97 20.36 -18.30
N PRO A 772 17.38 21.57 -18.30
CA PRO A 772 16.33 21.95 -19.23
C PRO A 772 16.85 21.88 -20.67
N VAL A 773 16.04 21.35 -21.59
CA VAL A 773 16.35 21.30 -23.03
C VAL A 773 16.50 22.71 -23.60
N ASP A 774 15.62 23.64 -23.19
CA ASP A 774 15.74 25.05 -23.52
C ASP A 774 16.36 25.80 -22.34
N LYS A 775 17.55 26.37 -22.54
CA LYS A 775 18.25 27.15 -21.51
C LYS A 775 17.56 28.47 -21.15
N LYS A 776 16.70 28.99 -22.04
CA LYS A 776 15.94 30.22 -21.79
C LYS A 776 14.65 29.95 -21.01
N ASP A 777 14.18 28.71 -21.02
CA ASP A 777 13.02 28.26 -20.26
C ASP A 777 13.41 27.17 -19.25
N PRO A 778 13.65 27.52 -17.97
CA PRO A 778 13.99 26.53 -16.93
C PRO A 778 12.87 25.51 -16.68
N THR A 779 11.64 25.77 -17.16
CA THR A 779 10.49 24.87 -17.04
C THR A 779 10.37 23.89 -18.22
N SER A 780 11.25 24.00 -19.23
CA SER A 780 11.30 23.08 -20.37
C SER A 780 11.63 21.65 -19.93
N ALA A 781 11.33 20.67 -20.80
CA ALA A 781 11.58 19.26 -20.51
C ALA A 781 13.07 19.00 -20.23
N TRP A 782 13.39 18.01 -19.39
CA TRP A 782 14.77 17.71 -19.02
C TRP A 782 15.46 16.76 -20.00
N ILE A 783 16.62 17.18 -20.50
CA ILE A 783 17.59 16.29 -21.12
C ILE A 783 18.44 15.64 -20.02
N THR A 784 18.74 14.35 -20.15
CA THR A 784 19.54 13.61 -19.16
C THR A 784 20.63 12.80 -19.81
N ALA A 785 21.87 13.00 -19.37
CA ALA A 785 23.00 12.20 -19.80
C ALA A 785 24.18 12.33 -18.82
N ARG A 786 25.29 11.66 -19.13
CA ARG A 786 26.59 11.97 -18.48
C ARG A 786 27.01 13.39 -18.85
N ARG A 787 27.72 14.10 -17.96
CA ARG A 787 28.16 15.50 -18.19
C ARG A 787 28.83 15.74 -19.54
N ARG A 788 29.71 14.83 -19.99
CA ARG A 788 30.39 14.96 -21.30
C ARG A 788 29.40 14.86 -22.47
N ALA A 789 28.40 13.99 -22.37
CA ALA A 789 27.38 13.82 -23.40
C ALA A 789 26.40 15.00 -23.43
N LEU A 790 26.05 15.58 -22.28
CA LEU A 790 25.25 16.81 -22.21
C LEU A 790 25.88 17.96 -23.00
N LYS A 791 27.20 18.16 -22.85
CA LYS A 791 27.95 19.15 -23.64
C LYS A 791 27.84 18.90 -25.15
N ALA A 792 27.92 17.64 -25.59
CA ALA A 792 27.77 17.30 -27.00
C ALA A 792 26.33 17.48 -27.50
N LEU A 793 25.34 17.13 -26.67
CA LEU A 793 23.92 17.28 -27.00
C LEU A 793 23.54 18.74 -27.23
N HIS A 794 24.12 19.69 -26.47
CA HIS A 794 23.93 21.12 -26.72
C HIS A 794 24.27 21.57 -28.14
N ASN A 795 25.19 20.89 -28.84
CA ASN A 795 25.56 21.26 -30.21
C ASN A 795 24.53 20.82 -31.25
N VAL A 796 23.61 19.91 -30.88
CA VAL A 796 22.55 19.40 -31.76
C VAL A 796 21.15 19.81 -31.29
N LEU A 797 21.05 20.53 -30.17
CA LEU A 797 19.83 21.17 -29.73
C LEU A 797 19.60 22.46 -30.53
N GLY A 798 18.40 22.63 -31.06
CA GLY A 798 18.05 23.76 -31.90
C GLY A 798 16.67 23.59 -32.51
N GLN A 799 16.30 24.50 -33.40
CA GLN A 799 15.06 24.39 -34.13
C GLN A 799 15.14 23.21 -35.10
N SER A 800 14.30 22.19 -34.85
CA SER A 800 14.11 21.11 -35.80
C SER A 800 13.50 21.69 -37.08
N PRO A 801 14.06 21.41 -38.28
CA PRO A 801 13.39 21.76 -39.54
C PRO A 801 12.09 20.99 -39.72
N TYR A 802 11.90 19.90 -38.97
CA TYR A 802 10.68 19.12 -38.93
C TYR A 802 9.73 19.68 -37.86
N ALA A 803 8.55 20.14 -38.30
CA ALA A 803 7.43 20.52 -37.44
C ALA A 803 6.54 19.30 -37.17
N ALA A 804 6.43 18.90 -35.91
CA ALA A 804 5.60 17.76 -35.53
C ALA A 804 4.11 18.13 -35.58
N HIS A 805 3.31 17.28 -36.22
CA HIS A 805 1.85 17.34 -36.24
C HIS A 805 1.28 16.04 -35.62
N GLU A 806 0.01 16.03 -35.23
CA GLU A 806 -0.67 14.83 -34.70
C GLU A 806 -0.58 13.63 -35.67
N GLY A 807 -0.41 13.91 -36.97
CA GLY A 807 -0.33 12.89 -38.02
C GLY A 807 -1.73 12.44 -38.43
N SER A 808 -1.94 11.13 -38.52
CA SER A 808 -3.23 10.55 -38.85
C SER A 808 -4.07 10.28 -37.58
N ASN A 809 -5.28 10.86 -37.51
CA ASN A 809 -6.26 10.58 -36.46
C ASN A 809 -7.56 10.05 -37.09
N SER A 810 -7.95 8.83 -36.72
CA SER A 810 -9.16 8.15 -37.22
C SER A 810 -10.42 8.45 -36.40
N GLY A 811 -10.34 9.33 -35.40
CA GLY A 811 -11.42 9.56 -34.42
C GLY A 811 -11.75 8.34 -33.57
N GLY A 812 -10.83 7.37 -33.48
CA GLY A 812 -11.03 6.09 -32.78
C GLY A 812 -11.54 4.94 -33.66
N ALA A 813 -11.75 5.16 -34.97
CA ALA A 813 -12.18 4.13 -35.93
C ALA A 813 -10.99 3.36 -36.56
N ASN A 814 -9.97 3.02 -35.76
CA ASN A 814 -8.76 2.34 -36.24
C ASN A 814 -9.09 1.03 -36.99
N GLY A 815 -10.06 0.26 -36.50
CA GLY A 815 -10.50 -1.00 -37.11
C GLY A 815 -11.16 -0.85 -38.49
N VAL A 816 -11.40 0.37 -38.96
CA VAL A 816 -11.91 0.65 -40.32
C VAL A 816 -10.78 1.18 -41.21
N TYR A 817 -10.02 2.15 -40.70
CA TYR A 817 -9.06 2.89 -41.50
C TYR A 817 -7.68 2.25 -41.57
N TRP A 818 -7.29 1.40 -40.60
CA TRP A 818 -5.98 0.76 -40.60
C TRP A 818 -6.05 -0.57 -41.35
N LEU A 819 -5.11 -0.76 -42.29
CA LEU A 819 -5.16 -1.81 -43.29
C LEU A 819 -3.84 -2.57 -43.38
N GLU A 820 -3.93 -3.83 -43.76
CA GLU A 820 -2.83 -4.68 -44.22
C GLU A 820 -3.05 -5.01 -45.70
N ILE A 821 -2.01 -4.88 -46.54
CA ILE A 821 -2.09 -5.24 -47.95
C ILE A 821 -1.77 -6.73 -48.09
N ALA A 822 -2.76 -7.51 -48.51
CA ALA A 822 -2.62 -8.95 -48.78
C ALA A 822 -2.12 -9.25 -50.20
N GLY A 823 -2.28 -8.31 -51.13
CA GLY A 823 -1.80 -8.45 -52.51
C GLY A 823 -2.19 -7.26 -53.39
N THR A 824 -1.72 -7.26 -54.63
CA THR A 824 -2.06 -6.25 -55.65
C THR A 824 -2.80 -6.89 -56.82
N ARG A 825 -3.68 -6.14 -57.47
CA ARG A 825 -4.43 -6.54 -58.68
C ARG A 825 -4.15 -5.55 -59.83
N PRO A 826 -4.34 -5.97 -61.09
CA PRO A 826 -4.31 -5.06 -62.23
C PRO A 826 -5.29 -3.89 -62.05
N GLY A 827 -4.94 -2.71 -62.58
CA GLY A 827 -5.78 -1.51 -62.49
C GLY A 827 -5.59 -0.67 -61.22
N ASN A 828 -4.39 -0.68 -60.62
CA ASN A 828 -4.05 0.10 -59.41
C ASN A 828 -4.92 -0.22 -58.17
N LEU A 829 -5.35 -1.48 -58.03
CA LEU A 829 -6.08 -1.96 -56.87
C LEU A 829 -5.18 -2.80 -55.96
N ALA A 830 -5.34 -2.64 -54.66
CA ALA A 830 -4.75 -3.49 -53.62
C ALA A 830 -5.85 -4.25 -52.89
N ILE A 831 -5.61 -5.53 -52.62
CA ILE A 831 -6.46 -6.32 -51.73
C ILE A 831 -5.99 -6.04 -50.32
N VAL A 832 -6.86 -5.43 -49.54
CA VAL A 832 -6.59 -5.03 -48.17
C VAL A 832 -7.46 -5.81 -47.19
N SER A 833 -6.95 -5.99 -45.98
CA SER A 833 -7.73 -6.42 -44.82
C SER A 833 -7.63 -5.36 -43.74
N ASN A 834 -8.75 -5.03 -43.09
CA ASN A 834 -8.71 -4.13 -41.95
C ASN A 834 -8.05 -4.78 -40.72
N LEU A 835 -7.32 -3.96 -39.96
CA LEU A 835 -6.66 -4.34 -38.71
C LEU A 835 -7.63 -4.17 -37.54
N THR A 836 -8.26 -5.27 -37.12
CA THR A 836 -9.23 -5.27 -36.02
C THR A 836 -8.56 -5.42 -34.64
N GLU A 837 -7.31 -5.90 -34.59
CA GLU A 837 -6.56 -6.08 -33.36
C GLU A 837 -6.24 -4.73 -32.69
N GLY A 838 -6.68 -4.55 -31.45
CA GLY A 838 -6.47 -3.32 -30.68
C GLY A 838 -7.43 -2.17 -31.01
N ALA A 839 -8.48 -2.41 -31.81
CA ALA A 839 -9.55 -1.44 -32.02
C ALA A 839 -10.42 -1.29 -30.75
N LYS A 840 -10.78 -0.05 -30.38
CA LYS A 840 -11.64 0.22 -29.22
C LYS A 840 -13.11 -0.20 -29.43
N ARG A 841 -13.52 -0.38 -30.68
CA ARG A 841 -14.87 -0.80 -31.08
C ARG A 841 -14.74 -2.11 -31.83
N GLU A 842 -15.66 -3.04 -31.58
CA GLU A 842 -15.74 -4.28 -32.36
C GLU A 842 -16.11 -3.93 -33.81
N VAL A 843 -15.27 -4.38 -34.74
CA VAL A 843 -15.49 -4.25 -36.18
C VAL A 843 -15.18 -5.61 -36.80
N SER A 844 -16.03 -6.08 -37.71
CA SER A 844 -15.78 -7.32 -38.44
C SER A 844 -14.51 -7.20 -39.27
N ARG A 845 -13.75 -8.30 -39.36
CA ARG A 845 -12.63 -8.37 -40.29
C ARG A 845 -13.18 -8.54 -41.70
N THR A 846 -12.89 -7.59 -42.56
CA THR A 846 -13.35 -7.51 -43.95
C THR A 846 -12.14 -7.42 -44.88
N GLN A 847 -12.27 -8.00 -46.06
CA GLN A 847 -11.35 -7.82 -47.16
C GLN A 847 -12.04 -7.08 -48.30
N ALA A 848 -11.32 -6.15 -48.92
CA ALA A 848 -11.83 -5.40 -50.06
C ALA A 848 -10.69 -5.10 -51.04
N ALA A 849 -11.03 -4.94 -52.32
CA ALA A 849 -10.15 -4.25 -53.26
C ALA A 849 -10.28 -2.74 -53.04
N ILE A 850 -9.17 -2.02 -52.89
CA ILE A 850 -9.15 -0.56 -52.74
C ILE A 850 -8.08 0.01 -53.67
N GLU A 851 -8.35 1.18 -54.24
CA GLU A 851 -7.41 1.94 -55.04
C GLU A 851 -6.15 2.27 -54.24
N THR A 852 -4.98 1.90 -54.78
CA THR A 852 -3.69 2.12 -54.12
C THR A 852 -3.42 3.59 -53.82
N HIS A 853 -4.04 4.51 -54.57
CA HIS A 853 -3.96 5.95 -54.36
C HIS A 853 -4.55 6.42 -53.03
N LEU A 854 -5.48 5.66 -52.44
CA LEU A 854 -6.06 5.96 -51.13
C LEU A 854 -5.28 5.31 -49.98
N LEU A 855 -4.23 4.53 -50.28
CA LEU A 855 -3.47 3.78 -49.27
C LEU A 855 -2.14 4.46 -48.99
N PHE A 856 -1.95 4.89 -47.74
CA PHE A 856 -0.71 5.51 -47.29
C PHE A 856 -0.03 4.65 -46.23
N PRO A 857 1.31 4.56 -46.21
CA PRO A 857 2.02 3.88 -45.14
C PRO A 857 1.67 4.48 -43.78
N LEU A 858 1.23 3.64 -42.85
CA LEU A 858 0.87 4.03 -41.49
C LEU A 858 2.06 3.78 -40.56
N LEU A 859 2.68 4.86 -40.10
CA LEU A 859 3.73 4.81 -39.09
C LEU A 859 3.11 4.92 -37.69
N ARG A 860 3.10 3.82 -36.92
CA ARG A 860 2.58 3.80 -35.54
C ARG A 860 3.69 4.02 -34.53
N GLY A 861 3.35 4.38 -33.30
CA GLY A 861 4.34 4.53 -32.22
C GLY A 861 5.23 3.30 -32.01
N ARG A 862 4.70 2.09 -32.25
CA ARG A 862 5.46 0.83 -32.16
C ARG A 862 6.43 0.59 -33.33
N ASP A 863 6.25 1.32 -34.43
CA ASP A 863 7.02 1.22 -35.68
C ASP A 863 8.23 2.16 -35.68
N VAL A 864 8.36 3.00 -34.65
CA VAL A 864 9.43 3.98 -34.48
C VAL A 864 10.47 3.43 -33.50
N GLY A 865 11.65 3.11 -34.02
CA GLY A 865 12.81 2.68 -33.26
C GLY A 865 13.81 3.81 -33.02
N LYS A 866 14.88 3.50 -32.31
CA LYS A 866 15.97 4.47 -32.09
C LYS A 866 16.68 4.72 -33.42
N TRP A 867 16.44 5.90 -34.01
CA TRP A 867 16.99 6.34 -35.31
C TRP A 867 16.42 5.64 -36.56
N CYS A 868 15.31 4.92 -36.44
CA CYS A 868 14.63 4.31 -37.57
C CYS A 868 13.11 4.39 -37.43
N ALA A 869 12.40 4.38 -38.55
CA ALA A 869 10.95 4.38 -38.60
C ALA A 869 10.53 3.54 -39.80
N THR A 870 9.89 2.41 -39.55
CA THR A 870 9.50 1.47 -40.61
C THR A 870 8.01 1.15 -40.46
N PRO A 871 7.14 1.77 -41.28
CA PRO A 871 5.70 1.49 -41.25
C PRO A 871 5.42 -0.01 -41.37
N SER A 872 4.53 -0.53 -40.53
CA SER A 872 4.14 -1.95 -40.56
C SER A 872 2.66 -2.16 -40.93
N ALA A 873 1.98 -1.10 -41.34
CA ALA A 873 0.59 -1.10 -41.79
C ALA A 873 0.35 0.03 -42.80
N TYR A 874 -0.87 0.09 -43.32
CA TYR A 874 -1.36 1.16 -44.18
C TYR A 874 -2.58 1.84 -43.54
N ILE A 875 -2.89 3.05 -43.99
CA ILE A 875 -4.11 3.77 -43.63
C ILE A 875 -4.88 4.14 -44.89
N LEU A 876 -6.19 3.97 -44.84
CA LEU A 876 -7.12 4.48 -45.83
C LEU A 876 -7.27 6.00 -45.66
N MET A 877 -6.79 6.78 -46.63
CA MET A 877 -6.86 8.23 -46.64
C MET A 877 -8.03 8.70 -47.51
N ALA A 878 -9.23 8.76 -46.94
CA ALA A 878 -10.42 9.31 -47.60
C ALA A 878 -10.56 10.85 -47.40
N GLN A 879 -9.44 11.52 -47.12
CA GLN A 879 -9.36 12.95 -46.85
C GLN A 879 -8.30 13.56 -47.77
N ASP A 880 -8.59 14.76 -48.27
CA ASP A 880 -7.60 15.57 -48.95
C ASP A 880 -6.60 16.12 -47.90
N PRO A 881 -5.30 15.79 -48.01
CA PRO A 881 -4.29 16.18 -47.03
C PRO A 881 -3.98 17.69 -47.03
N GLU A 882 -4.26 18.41 -48.13
CA GLU A 882 -4.05 19.85 -48.22
C GLU A 882 -5.21 20.62 -47.60
N THR A 883 -6.44 20.30 -48.02
CA THR A 883 -7.65 21.01 -47.55
C THR A 883 -8.16 20.49 -46.21
N ARG A 884 -7.69 19.32 -45.76
CA ARG A 884 -8.14 18.61 -44.56
C ARG A 884 -9.65 18.38 -44.55
N ARG A 885 -10.25 18.13 -45.71
CA ARG A 885 -11.67 17.78 -45.85
C ARG A 885 -11.82 16.40 -46.46
N GLY A 886 -12.89 15.70 -46.10
CA GLY A 886 -13.23 14.44 -46.73
C GLY A 886 -13.33 14.63 -48.25
N VAL A 887 -12.81 13.67 -49.01
CA VAL A 887 -12.93 13.70 -50.47
C VAL A 887 -14.43 13.68 -50.82
N ALA A 888 -14.86 14.62 -51.65
CA ALA A 888 -16.27 14.73 -52.01
C ALA A 888 -16.77 13.43 -52.65
N THR A 889 -17.99 12.99 -52.31
CA THR A 889 -18.56 11.72 -52.81
C THR A 889 -18.48 11.60 -54.33
N LYS A 890 -18.81 12.68 -55.05
CA LYS A 890 -18.71 12.75 -56.52
C LYS A 890 -17.28 12.57 -57.04
N VAL A 891 -16.26 12.98 -56.28
CA VAL A 891 -14.86 12.76 -56.63
C VAL A 891 -14.48 11.30 -56.36
N MET A 892 -14.92 10.72 -55.24
CA MET A 892 -14.74 9.30 -54.95
C MET A 892 -15.36 8.41 -56.04
N GLU A 893 -16.60 8.69 -56.44
CA GLU A 893 -17.32 7.97 -57.49
C GLU A 893 -16.64 8.06 -58.86
N ASN A 894 -16.05 9.21 -59.21
CA ASN A 894 -15.46 9.41 -60.54
C ASN A 894 -13.99 8.99 -60.63
N GLN A 895 -13.23 9.14 -59.54
CA GLN A 895 -11.76 8.98 -59.56
C GLN A 895 -11.27 7.73 -58.82
N TYR A 896 -12.07 7.20 -57.90
CA TYR A 896 -11.79 5.96 -57.16
C TYR A 896 -12.99 5.00 -57.23
N PRO A 897 -13.48 4.64 -58.44
CA PRO A 897 -14.61 3.74 -58.59
C PRO A 897 -14.19 2.31 -58.28
N ASN A 898 -14.44 1.87 -57.05
CA ASN A 898 -14.27 0.46 -56.71
C ASN A 898 -15.40 -0.35 -57.36
N PRO A 899 -15.08 -1.37 -58.19
CA PRO A 899 -16.09 -2.22 -58.81
C PRO A 899 -16.96 -3.01 -57.80
N ASP A 900 -16.51 -3.18 -56.56
CA ASP A 900 -17.21 -3.93 -55.51
C ASP A 900 -18.27 -3.10 -54.74
N TYR A 901 -18.42 -1.79 -54.97
CA TYR A 901 -19.49 -1.00 -54.31
C TYR A 901 -20.89 -1.20 -54.94
N SER A 902 -20.96 -1.95 -56.04
CA SER A 902 -22.19 -2.22 -56.81
C SER A 902 -22.88 -3.55 -56.47
N SER A 903 -22.44 -4.26 -55.42
CA SER A 903 -23.00 -5.56 -55.00
C SER A 903 -23.55 -5.55 -53.59
#